data_AF-A0A2S7SY86-F1
#
_entry.id   AF-A0A2S7SY86-F1
#
_cell.length_a   1.000
_cell.length_b   1.000
_cell.length_c   1.000
_cell.angle_alpha   90.00
_cell.angle_beta   90.00
_cell.angle_gamma   90.00
#
_symmetry.space_group_name_H-M   'P 1'
#
loop_
_entity.id
_entity.type
_entity.pdbx_description
1 polymer ?
#
loop_
_entity_poly.entity_id
_entity_poly.type
_entity_poly.pdbx_seq_one_letter_code
_entity_poly.pdbx_strand_id
1 'polypeptide(L)'
;MKALRLLLVFIFSVSIAFAQKQEKYSRAKVYLNAKDHTIRDLASLGVAVDHGEYKKNTFFVTDYSASELKAIRKAGFKVQIIIKDVSKHYREQNKPGKAQKTTTSTDCNMGPTLDVPAHFHLGTYGGYFTYTEMLSILDSMALLYPALISARAPIDTFHSIEGRPIYWVRVSNNPNVDQPAKPQMLYDALHHAREPGTISSTIYYLWYLLEHYNTDPQIKAIIDNTELYFVPCVNPDGLLYNISTNPGGGGMWRKNRRHNAGTTIGVDLNRNYGFQWGYDNVGSSPTSSSDTYRGTGAFSEPETQAMKFIAEHHHFKTTLNYHTYGNDLIYPWGYIGSLLTPDSSQFVSIGSYLTEHTPYRYGTGDQTVGYVTNGDSDDWGYGEQTTKNKIFAMTPETGKSDFGFYTPIANIIPDCQNNLRTNIAAATLLLPFSEIHTDDQKIITANTGFFHYDMQRLGYPDTATFTVTMTSLDTRLTITGAPQTYINPTILQKFKDSMAYSIATGTPNGTLLKYELKLYNGMYYQHDTVQFYYGKYNTNTIPNTNTLTDWSASDWNTCSSIYYSAPASIGSSASGCSNYADNVTAELQLIDTLDLTHSQQAFMYFYCRWGIESSYDYMVIEATPVGFTNWQPLCGRFTKPGTNNQLSNEPIYDGQHPDWVQEELNLSDYLGGLINVRFSMIGDGAVNYSGFYIDDMNVITVEDSAFANHTDITGINTNGANMSVFPNPAREQLNIAINGYSFSHPIQAGLYDGLGRKVMSCTLNSTLSVIDVQNLPAGLYYLKTDSKDVLLPVCKVQVMR
;
A
#
# COMPACT_ATOMS: atom_id res chain seq x y z
N MET A 1 17.79 10.42 86.33
CA MET A 1 16.34 10.68 86.18
C MET A 1 16.14 11.95 85.36
N LYS A 2 15.21 11.88 84.38
CA LYS A 2 14.64 12.95 83.54
C LYS A 2 15.44 13.42 82.33
N ALA A 3 15.10 12.79 81.20
CA ALA A 3 15.18 13.32 79.84
C ALA A 3 13.93 14.18 79.54
N LEU A 4 14.08 15.28 78.78
CA LEU A 4 13.06 15.84 77.88
C LEU A 4 13.72 16.95 77.01
N ARG A 5 14.14 16.61 75.78
CA ARG A 5 13.48 16.85 74.47
C ARG A 5 13.41 18.32 74.04
N LEU A 6 14.32 18.69 73.13
CA LEU A 6 14.20 19.81 72.20
C LEU A 6 13.16 19.47 71.12
N LEU A 7 12.21 20.38 70.87
CA LEU A 7 11.23 20.29 69.79
C LEU A 7 11.78 21.03 68.55
N LEU A 8 12.15 20.29 67.50
CA LEU A 8 12.43 20.81 66.17
C LEU A 8 11.10 20.90 65.40
N VAL A 9 10.67 22.10 65.05
CA VAL A 9 9.51 22.34 64.18
C VAL A 9 9.98 22.22 62.74
N PHE A 10 9.69 21.08 62.11
CA PHE A 10 9.76 20.90 60.66
C PHE A 10 8.50 21.49 60.02
N ILE A 11 8.65 22.57 59.26
CA ILE A 11 7.60 23.08 58.37
C ILE A 11 7.61 22.18 57.12
N PHE A 12 6.66 21.25 57.04
CA PHE A 12 6.37 20.50 55.81
C PHE A 12 5.62 21.43 54.86
N SER A 13 6.29 21.91 53.82
CA SER A 13 5.64 22.44 52.61
C SER A 13 5.00 21.28 51.87
N VAL A 14 3.70 21.05 52.10
CA VAL A 14 2.90 20.11 51.32
C VAL A 14 2.76 20.67 49.91
N SER A 15 3.60 20.17 49.01
CA SER A 15 3.39 20.31 47.57
C SER A 15 2.22 19.40 47.20
N ILE A 16 1.01 19.97 47.10
CA ILE A 16 -0.14 19.24 46.56
C ILE A 16 0.10 19.09 45.07
N ALA A 17 0.76 18.00 44.67
CA ALA A 17 0.74 17.54 43.30
C ALA A 17 -0.70 17.11 43.00
N PHE A 18 -1.44 17.95 42.27
CA PHE A 18 -2.67 17.51 41.61
C PHE A 18 -2.28 16.50 40.54
N ALA A 19 -2.20 15.22 40.91
CA ALA A 19 -2.11 14.14 39.94
C ALA A 19 -3.44 14.10 39.17
N GLN A 20 -3.47 14.68 37.97
CA GLN A 20 -4.58 14.47 37.05
C GLN A 20 -4.69 12.96 36.83
N LYS A 21 -5.82 12.37 37.22
CA LYS A 21 -6.07 10.95 37.02
C LYS A 21 -5.97 10.68 35.52
N GLN A 22 -5.01 9.84 35.12
CA GLN A 22 -4.80 9.47 33.73
C GLN A 22 -6.14 9.00 33.13
N GLU A 23 -6.58 9.66 32.05
CA GLU A 23 -7.79 9.26 31.36
C GLU A 23 -7.60 7.85 30.78
N LYS A 24 -8.63 7.03 30.92
CA LYS A 24 -8.67 5.73 30.26
C LYS A 24 -9.26 5.90 28.88
N TYR A 25 -8.61 5.29 27.90
CA TYR A 25 -9.07 5.28 26.52
C TYR A 25 -9.71 3.93 26.19
N SER A 26 -10.79 3.96 25.43
CA SER A 26 -11.49 2.77 24.93
C SER A 26 -11.73 2.93 23.44
N ARG A 27 -11.42 1.89 22.66
CA ARG A 27 -11.86 1.82 21.26
C ARG A 27 -13.35 1.59 21.22
N ALA A 28 -14.07 2.44 20.51
CA ALA A 28 -15.52 2.31 20.38
C ALA A 28 -15.99 2.63 18.97
N LYS A 29 -17.12 2.03 18.58
CA LYS A 29 -17.89 2.41 17.40
C LYS A 29 -19.01 3.34 17.84
N VAL A 30 -19.02 4.56 17.30
CA VAL A 30 -20.12 5.53 17.44
C VAL A 30 -20.95 5.42 16.16
N TYR A 31 -22.25 5.14 16.29
CA TYR A 31 -23.14 5.09 15.13
C TYR A 31 -23.54 6.51 14.72
N LEU A 32 -23.54 6.76 13.41
CA LEU A 32 -23.85 8.04 12.79
C LEU A 32 -25.03 7.87 11.82
N ASN A 33 -25.67 8.97 11.42
CA ASN A 33 -26.64 8.95 10.32
C ASN A 33 -26.63 10.27 9.52
N ALA A 34 -27.47 10.36 8.47
CA ALA A 34 -27.48 11.50 7.53
C ALA A 34 -28.32 12.71 8.00
N LYS A 35 -29.18 12.56 9.00
CA LYS A 35 -30.16 13.58 9.43
C LYS A 35 -29.79 14.22 10.77
N ASP A 36 -29.41 13.41 11.74
CA ASP A 36 -28.94 13.79 13.07
C ASP A 36 -27.79 12.87 13.49
N HIS A 37 -27.01 13.24 14.51
CA HIS A 37 -25.83 12.46 14.91
C HIS A 37 -24.84 12.21 13.76
N THR A 38 -24.60 13.25 12.97
CA THR A 38 -23.58 13.25 11.91
C THR A 38 -22.16 13.29 12.51
N ILE A 39 -21.14 13.10 11.67
CA ILE A 39 -19.74 13.28 12.11
C ILE A 39 -19.47 14.72 12.59
N ARG A 40 -20.17 15.71 12.01
CA ARG A 40 -20.09 17.11 12.45
C ARG A 40 -20.72 17.32 13.80
N ASP A 41 -21.86 16.67 14.07
CA ASP A 41 -22.49 16.71 15.39
C ASP A 41 -21.57 16.08 16.44
N LEU A 42 -20.89 14.98 16.10
CA LEU A 42 -19.90 14.36 16.97
C LEU A 42 -18.73 15.31 17.26
N ALA A 43 -18.18 15.94 16.21
CA ALA A 43 -17.12 16.94 16.33
C ALA A 43 -17.53 18.14 17.20
N SER A 44 -18.79 18.58 17.09
CA SER A 44 -19.32 19.71 17.87
C SER A 44 -19.34 19.47 19.38
N LEU A 45 -19.24 18.21 19.82
CA LEU A 45 -19.07 17.84 21.24
C LEU A 45 -17.62 18.03 21.74
N GLY A 46 -16.71 18.48 20.88
CA GLY A 46 -15.28 18.59 21.16
C GLY A 46 -14.54 17.25 21.10
N VAL A 47 -15.14 16.25 20.47
CA VAL A 47 -14.57 14.92 20.26
C VAL A 47 -13.65 14.96 19.05
N ALA A 48 -12.49 14.31 19.16
CA ALA A 48 -11.59 14.13 18.05
C ALA A 48 -12.22 13.21 16.99
N VAL A 49 -12.41 13.72 15.78
CA VAL A 49 -12.98 12.98 14.63
C VAL A 49 -12.00 12.86 13.47
N ASP A 50 -10.73 13.10 13.78
CA ASP A 50 -9.64 13.32 12.84
C ASP A 50 -8.61 12.19 12.84
N HIS A 51 -9.02 11.00 13.27
CA HIS A 51 -8.25 9.76 13.15
C HIS A 51 -9.17 8.60 13.53
N GLY A 52 -9.14 7.53 12.75
CA GLY A 52 -9.99 6.38 12.95
C GLY A 52 -10.71 5.97 11.68
N GLU A 53 -11.53 4.95 11.80
CA GLU A 53 -12.28 4.39 10.68
C GLU A 53 -13.63 5.09 10.58
N TYR A 54 -13.84 5.85 9.50
CA TYR A 54 -15.07 6.56 9.22
C TYR A 54 -15.81 5.95 8.05
N LYS A 55 -17.06 5.57 8.28
CA LYS A 55 -18.01 5.29 7.22
C LYS A 55 -19.07 6.38 7.18
N LYS A 56 -19.13 7.09 6.05
CA LYS A 56 -20.02 8.24 5.86
C LYS A 56 -21.45 7.90 6.23
N ASN A 57 -22.04 8.74 7.08
CA ASN A 57 -23.42 8.59 7.59
C ASN A 57 -23.74 7.22 8.23
N THR A 58 -22.74 6.45 8.68
CA THR A 58 -22.96 5.11 9.25
C THR A 58 -22.31 4.94 10.61
N PHE A 59 -20.99 5.13 10.70
CA PHE A 59 -20.28 5.04 11.98
C PHE A 59 -18.93 5.73 11.96
N PHE A 60 -18.37 5.93 13.14
CA PHE A 60 -16.97 6.30 13.34
C PHE A 60 -16.35 5.47 14.47
N VAL A 61 -15.23 4.81 14.18
CA VAL A 61 -14.48 3.97 15.13
C VAL A 61 -13.13 4.61 15.43
N THR A 62 -12.92 4.97 16.69
CA THR A 62 -11.62 5.46 17.17
C THR A 62 -11.42 5.17 18.66
N ASP A 63 -10.27 5.57 19.20
CA ASP A 63 -9.89 5.43 20.59
C ASP A 63 -10.32 6.68 21.37
N TYR A 64 -11.49 6.61 22.01
CA TYR A 64 -12.06 7.72 22.76
C TYR A 64 -11.60 7.74 24.21
N SER A 65 -11.40 8.93 24.75
CA SER A 65 -11.20 9.11 26.18
C SER A 65 -12.48 8.85 26.98
N ALA A 66 -12.35 8.58 28.27
CA ALA A 66 -13.49 8.36 29.15
C ALA A 66 -14.41 9.59 29.25
N SER A 67 -13.87 10.80 29.10
CA SER A 67 -14.65 12.04 29.12
C SER A 67 -15.39 12.25 27.80
N GLU A 68 -14.76 11.95 26.66
CA GLU A 68 -15.41 11.95 25.34
C GLU A 68 -16.58 10.96 25.30
N LEU A 69 -16.37 9.70 25.71
CA LEU A 69 -17.45 8.70 25.74
C LEU A 69 -18.63 9.10 26.63
N LYS A 70 -18.38 9.87 27.69
CA LYS A 70 -19.43 10.42 28.55
C LYS A 70 -20.20 11.54 27.82
N ALA A 71 -19.50 12.43 27.12
CA ALA A 71 -20.12 13.49 26.31
C ALA A 71 -20.96 12.91 25.16
N ILE A 72 -20.41 11.95 24.42
CA ILE A 72 -21.05 11.26 23.30
C ILE A 72 -22.37 10.61 23.74
N ARG A 73 -22.35 9.82 24.81
CA ARG A 73 -23.56 9.18 25.35
C ARG A 73 -24.58 10.20 25.86
N LYS A 74 -24.13 11.29 26.49
CA LYS A 74 -25.00 12.37 26.96
C LYS A 74 -25.70 13.08 25.81
N ALA A 75 -25.04 13.21 24.66
CA ALA A 75 -25.59 13.77 23.44
C ALA A 75 -26.53 12.80 22.66
N GLY A 76 -26.73 11.59 23.16
CA GLY A 76 -27.70 10.63 22.61
C GLY A 76 -27.14 9.70 21.53
N PHE A 77 -25.85 9.76 21.21
CA PHE A 77 -25.22 8.84 20.27
C PHE A 77 -25.22 7.41 20.81
N LYS A 78 -25.48 6.44 19.93
CA LYS A 78 -25.31 5.01 20.23
C LYS A 78 -23.83 4.65 20.15
N VAL A 79 -23.33 3.95 21.16
CA VAL A 79 -21.90 3.58 21.26
C VAL A 79 -21.75 2.09 21.57
N GLN A 80 -20.91 1.40 20.79
CA GLN A 80 -20.46 0.04 21.05
C GLN A 80 -18.97 0.07 21.45
N ILE A 81 -18.64 -0.44 22.64
CA ILE A 81 -17.23 -0.58 23.06
C ILE A 81 -16.63 -1.82 22.39
N ILE A 82 -15.52 -1.65 21.68
CA ILE A 82 -14.76 -2.71 21.02
C ILE A 82 -13.60 -3.15 21.92
N ILE A 83 -12.81 -2.18 22.42
CA ILE A 83 -11.69 -2.43 23.35
C ILE A 83 -11.88 -1.55 24.58
N LYS A 84 -12.06 -2.17 25.75
CA LYS A 84 -12.34 -1.44 27.00
C LYS A 84 -11.16 -0.62 27.53
N ASP A 85 -9.94 -1.09 27.32
CA ASP A 85 -8.71 -0.44 27.80
C ASP A 85 -7.61 -0.64 26.74
N VAL A 86 -7.44 0.36 25.87
CA VAL A 86 -6.52 0.26 24.71
C VAL A 86 -5.06 0.22 25.16
N SER A 87 -4.68 1.00 26.17
CA SER A 87 -3.33 0.96 26.72
C SER A 87 -2.99 -0.42 27.29
N LYS A 88 -3.95 -1.07 27.99
CA LYS A 88 -3.77 -2.46 28.42
C LYS A 88 -3.70 -3.41 27.23
N HIS A 89 -4.57 -3.24 26.23
CA HIS A 89 -4.55 -4.06 25.02
C HIS A 89 -3.17 -4.05 24.34
N TYR A 90 -2.60 -2.86 24.09
CA TYR A 90 -1.28 -2.71 23.47
C TYR A 90 -0.15 -3.34 24.28
N ARG A 91 -0.16 -3.21 25.61
CA ARG A 91 0.84 -3.90 26.47
C ARG A 91 0.69 -5.41 26.48
N GLU A 92 -0.50 -5.93 26.23
CA GLU A 92 -0.80 -7.35 26.33
C GLU A 92 -0.80 -8.08 24.98
N GLN A 93 -0.74 -7.37 23.86
CA GLN A 93 -0.73 -7.98 22.53
C GLN A 93 0.59 -8.70 22.22
N ASN A 94 1.69 -8.29 22.86
CA ASN A 94 3.03 -8.86 22.67
C ASN A 94 3.39 -9.94 23.72
N LYS A 95 2.46 -10.37 24.57
CA LYS A 95 2.72 -11.40 25.60
C LYS A 95 2.95 -12.80 24.96
N PRO A 96 3.93 -13.60 25.44
CA PRO A 96 4.15 -14.96 24.95
C PRO A 96 2.88 -15.81 25.00
N GLY A 97 2.63 -16.61 23.96
CA GLY A 97 1.47 -17.51 23.87
C GLY A 97 0.19 -16.91 23.28
N LYS A 98 0.17 -15.63 22.90
CA LYS A 98 -0.87 -15.09 22.01
C LYS A 98 -0.43 -15.21 20.55
N ALA A 99 -1.32 -15.70 19.70
CA ALA A 99 -1.12 -15.63 18.26
C ALA A 99 -0.95 -14.15 17.85
N GLN A 100 0.23 -13.82 17.32
CA GLN A 100 0.47 -12.49 16.76
C GLN A 100 -0.26 -12.42 15.43
N LYS A 101 -1.10 -11.41 15.25
CA LYS A 101 -1.68 -11.11 13.94
C LYS A 101 -0.57 -10.57 13.05
N THR A 102 0.03 -11.43 12.24
CA THR A 102 0.96 -11.01 11.19
C THR A 102 0.18 -10.56 9.96
N THR A 103 0.73 -9.61 9.22
CA THR A 103 0.23 -9.28 7.89
C THR A 103 0.87 -10.27 6.93
N THR A 104 0.15 -11.32 6.54
CA THR A 104 0.48 -12.07 5.33
C THR A 104 -0.06 -11.24 4.17
N SER A 105 0.78 -10.47 3.50
CA SER A 105 0.40 -9.95 2.17
C SER A 105 0.31 -11.16 1.25
N THR A 106 -0.80 -11.36 0.57
CA THR A 106 -0.74 -12.10 -0.69
C THR A 106 0.09 -11.25 -1.65
N ASP A 107 1.15 -11.85 -2.17
CA ASP A 107 2.29 -11.22 -2.84
C ASP A 107 1.97 -10.73 -4.27
N CYS A 108 0.86 -10.03 -4.49
CA CYS A 108 0.44 -9.73 -5.86
C CYS A 108 1.26 -8.63 -6.55
N ASN A 109 1.84 -7.65 -5.86
CA ASN A 109 2.62 -6.54 -6.49
C ASN A 109 3.58 -5.80 -5.54
N MET A 110 4.05 -6.41 -4.45
CA MET A 110 4.81 -5.69 -3.40
C MET A 110 6.25 -5.31 -3.79
N GLY A 111 6.68 -5.50 -5.04
CA GLY A 111 8.08 -5.39 -5.46
C GLY A 111 9.02 -6.35 -4.70
N PRO A 112 10.31 -6.45 -5.06
CA PRO A 112 11.25 -7.25 -4.28
C PRO A 112 11.35 -6.71 -2.86
N THR A 113 11.28 -7.58 -1.84
CA THR A 113 11.45 -7.19 -0.43
C THR A 113 12.80 -6.50 -0.26
N LEU A 114 12.78 -5.27 0.26
CA LEU A 114 14.00 -4.53 0.57
C LEU A 114 14.59 -5.05 1.89
N ASP A 115 15.91 -5.23 1.90
CA ASP A 115 16.63 -5.75 3.06
C ASP A 115 16.47 -4.84 4.28
N VAL A 116 16.38 -5.45 5.46
CA VAL A 116 16.40 -4.71 6.72
C VAL A 116 17.81 -4.14 6.94
N PRO A 117 17.96 -2.83 7.18
CA PRO A 117 19.27 -2.26 7.47
C PRO A 117 19.97 -2.98 8.62
N ALA A 118 21.25 -3.29 8.45
CA ALA A 118 22.03 -4.11 9.35
C ALA A 118 22.11 -3.53 10.77
N HIS A 119 22.10 -2.20 10.91
CA HIS A 119 22.13 -1.53 12.21
C HIS A 119 20.74 -1.19 12.77
N PHE A 120 19.65 -1.49 12.04
CA PHE A 120 18.31 -1.28 12.56
C PHE A 120 17.93 -2.37 13.57
N HIS A 121 17.38 -1.95 14.70
CA HIS A 121 16.82 -2.85 15.71
C HIS A 121 15.56 -2.24 16.34
N LEU A 122 14.73 -3.07 16.94
CA LEU A 122 13.57 -2.58 17.69
C LEU A 122 14.00 -1.93 19.01
N GLY A 123 13.23 -0.95 19.48
CA GLY A 123 13.50 -0.22 20.73
C GLY A 123 12.84 -0.85 21.95
N THR A 124 13.18 -0.35 23.14
CA THR A 124 12.71 -0.92 24.42
C THR A 124 11.31 -0.46 24.83
N TYR A 125 10.74 0.56 24.17
CA TYR A 125 9.41 1.10 24.44
C TYR A 125 8.31 0.34 23.68
N GLY A 126 8.07 -0.91 24.09
CA GLY A 126 7.08 -1.77 23.43
C GLY A 126 7.42 -2.14 21.99
N GLY A 127 8.71 -2.15 21.64
CA GLY A 127 9.24 -2.35 20.29
C GLY A 127 9.66 -1.06 19.59
N TYR A 128 9.23 0.10 20.09
CA TYR A 128 9.62 1.42 19.58
C TYR A 128 10.75 2.04 20.38
N PHE A 129 11.37 3.09 19.85
CA PHE A 129 12.46 3.80 20.53
C PHE A 129 11.96 4.75 21.61
N THR A 130 12.63 4.74 22.75
CA THR A 130 12.58 5.84 23.72
C THR A 130 13.27 7.09 23.15
N TYR A 131 13.02 8.26 23.74
CA TYR A 131 13.71 9.50 23.35
C TYR A 131 15.24 9.37 23.43
N THR A 132 15.76 8.76 24.50
CA THR A 132 17.21 8.57 24.67
C THR A 132 17.82 7.60 23.66
N GLU A 133 17.12 6.51 23.35
CA GLU A 133 17.57 5.57 22.31
C GLU A 133 17.61 6.25 20.94
N MET A 134 16.55 7.00 20.58
CA MET A 134 16.50 7.76 19.34
C MET A 134 17.70 8.72 19.22
N LEU A 135 18.00 9.52 20.24
CA LEU A 135 19.15 10.43 20.21
C LEU A 135 20.48 9.68 20.09
N SER A 136 20.64 8.56 20.80
CA SER A 136 21.86 7.73 20.75
C SER A 136 22.06 7.10 19.37
N ILE A 137 20.97 6.71 18.69
CA ILE A 137 21.00 6.18 17.33
C ILE A 137 21.47 7.25 16.35
N LEU A 138 20.91 8.47 16.43
CA LEU A 138 21.34 9.60 15.58
C LEU A 138 22.83 9.93 15.80
N ASP A 139 23.28 9.95 17.05
CA ASP A 139 24.68 10.19 17.39
C ASP A 139 25.60 9.07 16.83
N SER A 140 25.12 7.82 16.81
CA SER A 140 25.83 6.68 16.23
C SER A 140 25.91 6.75 14.70
N MET A 141 24.84 7.19 14.03
CA MET A 141 24.82 7.40 12.58
C MET A 141 25.86 8.45 12.17
N ALA A 142 25.92 9.59 12.88
CA ALA A 142 26.91 10.64 12.61
C ALA A 142 28.36 10.18 12.86
N LEU A 143 28.58 9.28 13.82
CA LEU A 143 29.89 8.68 14.07
C LEU A 143 30.31 7.70 12.97
N LEU A 144 29.39 6.86 12.48
CA LEU A 144 29.67 5.84 11.48
C LEU A 144 29.74 6.39 10.05
N TYR A 145 28.93 7.42 9.75
CA TYR A 145 28.78 7.98 8.41
C TYR A 145 28.94 9.52 8.39
N PRO A 146 30.04 10.09 8.93
CA PRO A 146 30.22 11.54 9.09
C PRO A 146 30.25 12.33 7.78
N ALA A 147 30.48 11.65 6.65
CA ALA A 147 30.46 12.23 5.31
C ALA A 147 29.06 12.27 4.66
N LEU A 148 28.07 11.58 5.25
CA LEU A 148 26.73 11.42 4.68
C LEU A 148 25.62 11.97 5.57
N ILE A 149 25.82 12.00 6.89
CA ILE A 149 24.87 12.60 7.85
C ILE A 149 25.55 13.58 8.80
N SER A 150 24.85 14.66 9.15
CA SER A 150 25.33 15.63 10.13
C SER A 150 25.18 15.10 11.56
N ALA A 151 25.94 15.66 12.50
CA ALA A 151 25.53 15.56 13.90
C ALA A 151 24.14 16.19 14.07
N ARG A 152 23.35 15.69 15.03
CA ARG A 152 22.06 16.31 15.34
C ARG A 152 22.28 17.72 15.90
N ALA A 153 21.46 18.66 15.46
CA ALA A 153 21.51 20.06 15.89
C ALA A 153 20.12 20.52 16.35
N PRO A 154 20.02 21.42 17.33
CA PRO A 154 18.74 22.04 17.68
C PRO A 154 18.23 22.91 16.53
N ILE A 155 16.91 23.03 16.39
CA ILE A 155 16.30 24.02 15.50
C ILE A 155 16.39 25.39 16.19
N ASP A 156 17.42 26.16 15.81
CA ASP A 156 17.73 27.48 16.38
C ASP A 156 17.71 27.46 17.92
N THR A 157 17.02 28.41 18.54
CA THR A 157 16.84 28.59 19.98
C THR A 157 15.52 28.04 20.49
N PHE A 158 14.75 27.35 19.63
CA PHE A 158 13.46 26.78 20.01
C PHE A 158 13.62 25.57 20.92
N HIS A 159 12.84 25.58 21.99
CA HIS A 159 12.74 24.48 22.94
C HIS A 159 11.27 24.14 23.14
N SER A 160 10.96 22.87 23.37
CA SER A 160 9.64 22.43 23.78
C SER A 160 9.16 23.14 25.04
N ILE A 161 7.88 22.97 25.39
CA ILE A 161 7.28 23.57 26.60
C ILE A 161 8.09 23.30 27.88
N GLU A 162 8.65 22.09 28.02
CA GLU A 162 9.45 21.68 29.18
C GLU A 162 10.96 21.92 28.98
N GLY A 163 11.36 22.71 27.98
CA GLY A 163 12.73 23.20 27.79
C GLY A 163 13.67 22.23 27.08
N ARG A 164 13.14 21.29 26.27
CA ARG A 164 13.98 20.34 25.51
C ARG A 164 14.22 20.85 24.10
N PRO A 165 15.45 20.80 23.59
CA PRO A 165 15.69 21.16 22.19
C PRO A 165 14.98 20.19 21.23
N ILE A 166 14.49 20.73 20.13
CA ILE A 166 13.95 19.96 19.02
C ILE A 166 15.07 19.76 18.02
N TYR A 167 15.43 18.51 17.75
CA TYR A 167 16.62 18.18 16.97
C TYR A 167 16.28 17.84 15.53
N TRP A 168 17.19 18.22 14.63
CA TRP A 168 17.19 17.79 13.25
C TRP A 168 18.55 17.21 12.85
N VAL A 169 18.58 16.41 11.80
CA VAL A 169 19.79 15.93 11.10
C VAL A 169 19.66 16.18 9.60
N ARG A 170 20.79 16.37 8.92
CA ARG A 170 20.88 16.45 7.46
C ARG A 170 21.54 15.23 6.88
N VAL A 171 20.96 14.68 5.80
CA VAL A 171 21.62 13.69 4.94
C VAL A 171 21.94 14.34 3.58
N SER A 172 23.21 14.30 3.19
CA SER A 172 23.72 14.74 1.89
C SER A 172 25.18 14.29 1.76
N ASN A 173 25.79 14.35 0.57
CA ASN A 173 27.22 14.04 0.40
C ASN A 173 28.20 15.09 1.01
N ASN A 174 27.68 16.18 1.56
CA ASN A 174 28.43 17.13 2.36
C ASN A 174 27.53 17.71 3.47
N PRO A 175 27.16 16.90 4.47
CA PRO A 175 26.04 17.18 5.37
C PRO A 175 26.35 18.28 6.39
N ASN A 176 27.60 18.74 6.49
CA ASN A 176 28.03 19.78 7.44
C ASN A 176 28.08 21.18 6.82
N VAL A 177 27.79 21.32 5.51
CA VAL A 177 27.77 22.60 4.80
C VAL A 177 26.42 22.78 4.12
N ASP A 178 25.86 23.98 4.19
CA ASP A 178 24.63 24.32 3.47
C ASP A 178 24.82 24.31 1.95
N GLN A 179 23.92 23.62 1.24
CA GLN A 179 23.99 23.44 -0.21
C GLN A 179 22.68 23.89 -0.88
N PRO A 180 22.30 25.17 -0.77
CA PRO A 180 20.97 25.67 -1.16
C PRO A 180 20.64 25.53 -2.66
N ALA A 181 21.64 25.21 -3.50
CA ALA A 181 21.43 24.88 -4.91
C ALA A 181 20.82 23.48 -5.11
N LYS A 182 20.94 22.59 -4.12
CA LYS A 182 20.34 21.26 -4.16
C LYS A 182 18.86 21.34 -3.74
N PRO A 183 17.97 20.59 -4.39
CA PRO A 183 16.59 20.45 -3.92
C PRO A 183 16.58 19.81 -2.52
N GLN A 184 15.73 20.37 -1.67
CA GLN A 184 15.63 19.99 -0.26
C GLN A 184 14.30 19.30 0.02
N MET A 185 14.29 18.37 0.97
CA MET A 185 13.07 17.71 1.48
C MET A 185 13.11 17.59 2.99
N LEU A 186 11.95 17.69 3.62
CA LEU A 186 11.77 17.50 5.05
C LEU A 186 11.00 16.21 5.33
N TYR A 187 11.49 15.44 6.29
CA TYR A 187 10.77 14.36 6.95
C TYR A 187 10.64 14.74 8.41
N ASP A 188 9.43 14.77 8.94
CA ASP A 188 9.22 14.98 10.36
C ASP A 188 8.28 13.92 10.93
N ALA A 189 8.37 13.72 12.24
CA ALA A 189 7.67 12.67 12.93
C ALA A 189 7.27 13.09 14.34
N LEU A 190 6.26 12.40 14.85
CA LEU A 190 5.81 12.49 16.23
C LEU A 190 5.35 13.90 16.63
N HIS A 191 4.52 14.55 15.80
CA HIS A 191 3.68 15.67 16.26
C HIS A 191 2.74 15.21 17.38
N HIS A 192 2.17 14.01 17.22
CA HIS A 192 1.37 13.36 18.24
C HIS A 192 2.19 12.35 19.03
N ALA A 193 2.25 12.54 20.35
CA ALA A 193 3.10 11.76 21.24
C ALA A 193 2.76 10.27 21.37
N ARG A 194 1.56 9.86 20.95
CA ARG A 194 1.10 8.47 21.01
C ARG A 194 1.45 7.65 19.76
N GLU A 195 2.15 8.23 18.79
CA GLU A 195 2.42 7.65 17.48
C GLU A 195 3.92 7.30 17.29
N PRO A 196 4.56 6.51 18.20
CA PRO A 196 6.01 6.30 18.18
C PRO A 196 6.50 5.49 16.97
N GLY A 197 5.61 4.84 16.21
CA GLY A 197 5.95 4.16 14.96
C GLY A 197 6.51 5.10 13.88
N THR A 198 6.17 6.38 13.95
CA THR A 198 6.71 7.44 13.07
C THR A 198 8.22 7.63 13.26
N ILE A 199 8.70 7.57 14.51
CA ILE A 199 10.14 7.60 14.85
C ILE A 199 10.82 6.36 14.27
N SER A 200 10.26 5.17 14.47
CA SER A 200 10.85 3.93 13.95
C SER A 200 10.97 3.95 12.43
N SER A 201 9.97 4.46 11.72
CA SER A 201 9.96 4.55 10.25
C SER A 201 11.03 5.52 9.73
N THR A 202 11.17 6.70 10.35
CA THR A 202 12.19 7.69 9.96
C THR A 202 13.61 7.20 10.27
N ILE A 203 13.83 6.57 11.42
CA ILE A 203 15.13 5.96 11.78
C ILE A 203 15.48 4.80 10.85
N TYR A 204 14.51 3.98 10.46
CA TYR A 204 14.71 2.89 9.51
C TYR A 204 15.21 3.42 8.16
N TYR A 205 14.55 4.46 7.63
CA TYR A 205 14.96 5.06 6.36
C TYR A 205 16.35 5.71 6.43
N LEU A 206 16.67 6.39 7.54
CA LEU A 206 18.02 6.93 7.77
C LEU A 206 19.10 5.85 7.70
N TRP A 207 18.93 4.71 8.36
CA TRP A 207 19.88 3.60 8.24
C TRP A 207 19.97 3.08 6.80
N TYR A 208 18.84 2.91 6.12
CA TYR A 208 18.81 2.42 4.75
C TYR A 208 19.63 3.32 3.81
N LEU A 209 19.41 4.64 3.87
CA LEU A 209 20.15 5.64 3.09
C LEU A 209 21.68 5.52 3.28
N LEU A 210 22.12 5.42 4.54
CA LEU A 210 23.54 5.42 4.89
C LEU A 210 24.23 4.11 4.49
N GLU A 211 23.57 2.98 4.74
CA GLU A 211 24.14 1.66 4.45
C GLU A 211 24.16 1.34 2.94
N HIS A 212 23.23 1.89 2.16
CA HIS A 212 23.11 1.62 0.73
C HIS A 212 23.77 2.67 -0.18
N TYR A 213 24.37 3.74 0.37
CA TYR A 213 25.02 4.79 -0.43
C TYR A 213 26.06 4.28 -1.44
N ASN A 214 26.79 3.21 -1.09
CA ASN A 214 27.84 2.66 -1.97
C ASN A 214 27.37 1.49 -2.85
N THR A 215 26.16 0.97 -2.63
CA THR A 215 25.67 -0.26 -3.27
C THR A 215 24.46 -0.01 -4.17
N ASP A 216 23.68 1.03 -3.89
CA ASP A 216 22.48 1.39 -4.65
C ASP A 216 22.70 2.73 -5.41
N PRO A 217 22.71 2.70 -6.76
CA PRO A 217 22.89 3.90 -7.58
C PRO A 217 21.80 4.97 -7.39
N GLN A 218 20.55 4.58 -7.10
CA GLN A 218 19.46 5.52 -6.86
C GLN A 218 19.68 6.24 -5.52
N ILE A 219 19.99 5.49 -4.46
CA ILE A 219 20.31 6.07 -3.14
C ILE A 219 21.53 6.98 -3.22
N LYS A 220 22.57 6.55 -3.94
CA LYS A 220 23.74 7.39 -4.21
C LYS A 220 23.36 8.70 -4.91
N ALA A 221 22.55 8.62 -5.98
CA ALA A 221 22.11 9.79 -6.72
C ALA A 221 21.29 10.75 -5.85
N ILE A 222 20.41 10.22 -5.00
CA ILE A 222 19.64 11.00 -4.02
C ILE A 222 20.59 11.76 -3.10
N ILE A 223 21.51 11.07 -2.40
CA ILE A 223 22.40 11.70 -1.41
C ILE A 223 23.39 12.69 -2.06
N ASP A 224 23.88 12.37 -3.27
CA ASP A 224 24.82 13.22 -3.97
C ASP A 224 24.18 14.53 -4.48
N ASN A 225 22.88 14.52 -4.80
CA ASN A 225 22.22 15.63 -5.50
C ASN A 225 21.11 16.32 -4.70
N THR A 226 20.82 15.88 -3.46
CA THR A 226 19.76 16.46 -2.63
C THR A 226 20.26 16.81 -1.21
N GLU A 227 19.44 17.54 -0.45
CA GLU A 227 19.57 17.61 1.01
C GLU A 227 18.27 17.12 1.67
N LEU A 228 18.37 16.03 2.43
CA LEU A 228 17.25 15.46 3.16
C LEU A 228 17.36 15.86 4.63
N TYR A 229 16.35 16.55 5.15
CA TYR A 229 16.26 16.99 6.53
C TYR A 229 15.30 16.09 7.29
N PHE A 230 15.70 15.68 8.49
CA PHE A 230 14.89 14.85 9.35
C PHE A 230 14.69 15.52 10.70
N VAL A 231 13.44 15.64 11.15
CA VAL A 231 13.05 16.05 12.51
C VAL A 231 12.30 14.87 13.17
N PRO A 232 13.01 13.88 13.74
CA PRO A 232 12.38 12.62 14.14
C PRO A 232 11.43 12.74 15.34
N CYS A 233 11.45 13.84 16.08
CA CYS A 233 10.64 14.02 17.28
C CYS A 233 10.28 15.50 17.48
N VAL A 234 9.13 15.90 16.94
CA VAL A 234 8.59 17.26 17.10
C VAL A 234 8.03 17.47 18.52
N ASN A 235 7.48 16.43 19.16
CA ASN A 235 6.86 16.50 20.49
C ASN A 235 7.62 15.67 21.56
N PRO A 236 8.83 16.08 21.97
CA PRO A 236 9.63 15.32 22.94
C PRO A 236 8.97 15.24 24.32
N ASP A 237 8.24 16.27 24.73
CA ASP A 237 7.61 16.33 26.05
C ASP A 237 6.45 15.35 26.16
N GLY A 238 5.60 15.29 25.13
CA GLY A 238 4.52 14.33 25.09
C GLY A 238 5.02 12.88 25.02
N LEU A 239 6.10 12.62 24.26
CA LEU A 239 6.72 11.28 24.20
C LEU A 239 7.19 10.84 25.58
N LEU A 240 7.94 11.69 26.28
CA LEU A 240 8.46 11.39 27.61
C LEU A 240 7.34 11.22 28.64
N TYR A 241 6.26 11.99 28.51
CA TYR A 241 5.07 11.78 29.32
C TYR A 241 4.50 10.36 29.13
N ASN A 242 4.29 9.93 27.88
CA ASN A 242 3.82 8.56 27.56
C ASN A 242 4.79 7.47 28.03
N ILE A 243 6.10 7.68 27.93
CA ILE A 243 7.12 6.75 28.46
C ILE A 243 7.02 6.66 29.98
N SER A 244 6.87 7.80 30.67
CA SER A 244 6.82 7.82 32.14
C SER A 244 5.55 7.16 32.70
N THR A 245 4.40 7.34 32.04
CA THR A 245 3.12 6.79 32.51
C THR A 245 2.90 5.35 32.06
N ASN A 246 3.51 4.95 30.94
CA ASN A 246 3.30 3.64 30.31
C ASN A 246 4.63 3.05 29.81
N PRO A 247 5.62 2.76 30.67
CA PRO A 247 7.00 2.44 30.26
C PRO A 247 7.15 1.19 29.38
N GLY A 248 6.15 0.29 29.37
CA GLY A 248 6.11 -0.87 28.47
C GLY A 248 5.39 -0.62 27.13
N GLY A 249 5.15 0.64 26.75
CA GLY A 249 4.36 1.02 25.57
C GLY A 249 2.85 1.21 25.86
N GLY A 250 2.13 1.67 24.84
CA GLY A 250 0.69 1.91 24.87
C GLY A 250 0.26 3.22 25.54
N GLY A 251 1.15 4.22 25.60
CA GLY A 251 0.82 5.57 26.05
C GLY A 251 -0.09 6.28 25.04
N MET A 252 -1.16 6.91 25.52
CA MET A 252 -2.25 7.48 24.69
C MET A 252 -2.28 9.00 24.67
N TRP A 253 -1.34 9.68 25.35
CA TRP A 253 -1.27 11.13 25.29
C TRP A 253 -0.91 11.59 23.88
N ARG A 254 -1.71 12.49 23.31
CA ARG A 254 -1.54 13.00 21.94
C ARG A 254 -0.78 14.32 21.87
N LYS A 255 -1.26 15.33 22.60
CA LYS A 255 -0.87 16.75 22.50
C LYS A 255 0.55 17.03 23.00
N ASN A 256 1.02 18.27 22.89
CA ASN A 256 2.21 18.71 23.66
C ASN A 256 1.87 18.83 25.17
N ARG A 257 2.75 19.47 25.96
CA ARG A 257 2.62 19.59 27.42
C ARG A 257 2.32 21.01 27.93
N ARG A 258 1.83 21.92 27.09
CA ARG A 258 1.47 23.30 27.50
C ARG A 258 0.48 23.32 28.67
N HIS A 259 0.79 24.07 29.72
CA HIS A 259 -0.20 24.41 30.75
C HIS A 259 -1.12 25.52 30.23
N ASN A 260 -2.38 25.18 29.94
CA ASN A 260 -3.38 26.12 29.47
C ASN A 260 -4.05 26.84 30.66
N ALA A 261 -4.83 27.89 30.38
CA ALA A 261 -5.65 28.53 31.42
C ALA A 261 -6.60 27.51 32.07
N GLY A 262 -6.66 27.50 33.40
CA GLY A 262 -7.39 26.50 34.17
C GLY A 262 -6.50 25.29 34.51
N THR A 263 -7.02 24.08 34.30
CA THR A 263 -6.34 22.82 34.68
C THR A 263 -6.06 21.90 33.48
N THR A 264 -6.27 22.36 32.24
CA THR A 264 -6.07 21.53 31.05
C THR A 264 -4.63 21.64 30.56
N ILE A 265 -4.15 20.57 29.91
CA ILE A 265 -2.77 20.49 29.43
C ILE A 265 -2.79 20.13 27.95
N GLY A 266 -1.88 20.73 27.20
CA GLY A 266 -1.52 20.40 25.83
C GLY A 266 -2.34 21.14 24.78
N VAL A 267 -1.67 21.40 23.66
CA VAL A 267 -2.19 21.84 22.38
C VAL A 267 -1.88 20.76 21.34
N ASP A 268 -2.82 20.51 20.44
CA ASP A 268 -2.59 19.64 19.30
C ASP A 268 -1.68 20.36 18.30
N LEU A 269 -0.45 19.86 18.14
CA LEU A 269 0.55 20.48 17.28
C LEU A 269 0.11 20.50 15.82
N ASN A 270 -0.59 19.47 15.36
CA ASN A 270 -1.07 19.41 13.97
C ASN A 270 -2.43 20.12 13.79
N ARG A 271 -2.84 20.97 14.74
CA ARG A 271 -3.93 21.96 14.61
C ARG A 271 -3.46 23.39 14.85
N ASN A 272 -2.14 23.58 15.00
CA ASN A 272 -1.54 24.83 15.42
C ASN A 272 -0.75 25.53 14.30
N TYR A 273 -0.82 25.07 13.06
CA TYR A 273 -0.22 25.74 11.90
C TYR A 273 -1.12 26.86 11.37
N GLY A 274 -0.55 27.78 10.58
CA GLY A 274 -1.18 29.08 10.28
C GLY A 274 -2.14 29.14 9.10
N PHE A 275 -2.19 28.13 8.23
CA PHE A 275 -3.08 28.16 7.08
C PHE A 275 -4.48 27.67 7.47
N GLN A 276 -5.49 28.53 7.26
CA GLN A 276 -6.87 28.27 7.67
C GLN A 276 -7.00 27.87 9.15
N TRP A 277 -6.12 28.41 10.01
CA TRP A 277 -6.13 28.12 11.43
C TRP A 277 -7.46 28.52 12.05
N GLY A 278 -8.16 27.55 12.63
CA GLY A 278 -9.45 27.77 13.27
C GLY A 278 -10.53 28.29 12.32
N TYR A 279 -10.46 27.89 11.04
CA TYR A 279 -11.45 28.19 9.99
C TYR A 279 -12.89 28.02 10.46
N ASP A 280 -13.17 26.90 11.14
CA ASP A 280 -14.41 26.64 11.86
C ASP A 280 -14.13 25.76 13.10
N ASN A 281 -15.17 25.15 13.69
CA ASN A 281 -15.04 24.22 14.82
C ASN A 281 -15.16 22.74 14.41
N VAL A 282 -14.91 22.44 13.13
CA VAL A 282 -14.90 21.08 12.57
C VAL A 282 -13.47 20.75 12.17
N GLY A 283 -12.94 19.63 12.66
CA GLY A 283 -11.56 19.23 12.39
C GLY A 283 -10.52 19.82 13.35
N SER A 284 -10.86 20.85 14.14
CA SER A 284 -10.07 21.30 15.28
C SER A 284 -10.98 21.92 16.35
N SER A 285 -10.52 22.12 17.59
CA SER A 285 -11.36 22.61 18.70
C SER A 285 -10.80 23.87 19.36
N PRO A 286 -11.64 24.85 19.75
CA PRO A 286 -11.24 25.97 20.59
C PRO A 286 -11.22 25.62 22.09
N THR A 287 -11.66 24.40 22.45
CA THR A 287 -11.80 23.99 23.87
C THR A 287 -10.53 23.30 24.35
N SER A 288 -9.87 23.84 25.37
CA SER A 288 -8.56 23.38 25.84
C SER A 288 -8.52 21.95 26.41
N SER A 289 -9.67 21.37 26.75
CA SER A 289 -9.80 19.97 27.16
C SER A 289 -9.93 18.97 26.00
N SER A 290 -10.15 19.44 24.77
CA SER A 290 -10.24 18.57 23.59
C SER A 290 -8.87 18.05 23.17
N ASP A 291 -8.84 16.85 22.60
CA ASP A 291 -7.63 16.24 22.02
C ASP A 291 -7.20 16.96 20.74
N THR A 292 -8.09 17.70 20.07
CA THR A 292 -7.81 18.53 18.88
C THR A 292 -7.76 20.03 19.21
N TYR A 293 -7.42 20.39 20.45
CA TYR A 293 -7.33 21.79 20.85
C TYR A 293 -6.26 22.54 20.04
N ARG A 294 -6.68 23.54 19.27
CA ARG A 294 -5.86 24.26 18.27
C ARG A 294 -4.90 25.30 18.83
N GLY A 295 -4.92 25.55 20.14
CA GLY A 295 -4.13 26.60 20.81
C GLY A 295 -4.83 27.96 20.86
N THR A 296 -4.14 28.97 21.36
CA THR A 296 -4.66 30.35 21.48
C THR A 296 -4.49 31.19 20.21
N GLY A 297 -3.68 30.70 19.27
CA GLY A 297 -3.38 31.31 17.99
C GLY A 297 -2.59 30.34 17.12
N ALA A 298 -2.52 30.60 15.82
CA ALA A 298 -1.57 29.93 14.94
C ALA A 298 -0.14 30.10 15.48
N PHE A 299 0.62 29.01 15.46
CA PHE A 299 1.98 28.91 15.96
C PHE A 299 2.13 29.40 17.41
N SER A 300 1.14 29.14 18.26
CA SER A 300 1.24 29.45 19.69
C SER A 300 2.22 28.54 20.43
N GLU A 301 2.55 27.37 19.86
CA GLU A 301 3.42 26.38 20.46
C GLU A 301 4.87 26.54 19.99
N PRO A 302 5.86 26.47 20.88
CA PRO A 302 7.26 26.59 20.46
C PRO A 302 7.68 25.43 19.54
N GLU A 303 7.04 24.25 19.66
CA GLU A 303 7.29 23.13 18.75
C GLU A 303 6.86 23.45 17.31
N THR A 304 5.68 24.05 17.10
CA THR A 304 5.25 24.46 15.75
C THR A 304 5.99 25.70 15.27
N GLN A 305 6.45 26.58 16.16
CA GLN A 305 7.35 27.69 15.79
C GLN A 305 8.69 27.18 15.26
N ALA A 306 9.24 26.11 15.84
CA ALA A 306 10.44 25.46 15.31
C ALA A 306 10.23 24.93 13.89
N MET A 307 9.10 24.24 13.66
CA MET A 307 8.73 23.73 12.33
C MET A 307 8.46 24.86 11.32
N LYS A 308 7.89 25.98 11.78
CA LYS A 308 7.76 27.18 10.97
C LYS A 308 9.13 27.74 10.58
N PHE A 309 10.02 27.87 11.55
CA PHE A 309 11.36 28.42 11.34
C PHE A 309 12.15 27.60 10.32
N ILE A 310 12.20 26.28 10.46
CA ILE A 310 12.94 25.42 9.53
C ILE A 310 12.36 25.54 8.11
N ALA A 311 11.03 25.56 7.95
CA ALA A 311 10.41 25.70 6.64
C ALA A 311 10.58 27.10 6.01
N GLU A 312 10.80 28.16 6.79
CA GLU A 312 11.08 29.52 6.29
C GLU A 312 12.57 29.75 5.97
N HIS A 313 13.48 28.96 6.52
CA HIS A 313 14.93 29.07 6.32
C HIS A 313 15.50 28.04 5.33
N HIS A 314 14.64 27.20 4.75
CA HIS A 314 14.98 26.18 3.78
C HIS A 314 14.04 26.24 2.57
N HIS A 315 14.48 25.68 1.45
CA HIS A 315 13.75 25.66 0.18
C HIS A 315 13.21 24.27 -0.13
N PHE A 316 12.40 23.72 0.79
CA PHE A 316 11.84 22.37 0.65
C PHE A 316 10.90 22.24 -0.54
N LYS A 317 11.15 21.30 -1.45
CA LYS A 317 10.23 21.02 -2.56
C LYS A 317 9.03 20.17 -2.12
N THR A 318 9.25 19.28 -1.15
CA THR A 318 8.25 18.38 -0.60
C THR A 318 8.56 18.08 0.86
N THR A 319 7.53 17.67 1.61
CA THR A 319 7.63 17.25 3.00
C THR A 319 6.76 16.03 3.22
N LEU A 320 7.24 15.05 3.99
CA LEU A 320 6.42 13.98 4.55
C LEU A 320 6.28 14.15 6.07
N ASN A 321 5.07 14.49 6.53
CA ASN A 321 4.72 14.64 7.94
C ASN A 321 4.20 13.30 8.47
N TYR A 322 5.05 12.52 9.14
CA TYR A 322 4.70 11.15 9.54
C TYR A 322 3.74 11.11 10.73
N HIS A 323 2.65 10.37 10.55
CA HIS A 323 1.62 10.08 11.55
C HIS A 323 1.32 8.57 11.65
N THR A 324 0.61 8.14 12.70
CA THR A 324 -0.09 6.85 12.71
C THR A 324 -1.54 7.05 13.15
N TYR A 325 -2.52 6.38 12.55
CA TYR A 325 -2.46 5.20 11.70
C TYR A 325 -3.49 5.29 10.56
N GLY A 326 -3.39 4.45 9.54
CA GLY A 326 -4.39 4.40 8.47
C GLY A 326 -3.99 3.57 7.25
N ASN A 327 -2.69 3.49 6.96
CA ASN A 327 -2.16 3.19 5.63
C ASN A 327 -2.73 4.17 4.60
N ASP A 328 -2.53 5.47 4.84
CA ASP A 328 -2.95 6.54 3.95
C ASP A 328 -1.78 7.50 3.65
N LEU A 329 -1.78 8.10 2.46
CA LEU A 329 -0.95 9.20 2.05
C LEU A 329 -1.86 10.39 1.74
N ILE A 330 -1.98 11.28 2.72
CA ILE A 330 -2.91 12.39 2.70
C ILE A 330 -2.22 13.62 2.11
N TYR A 331 -2.92 14.39 1.30
CA TYR A 331 -2.44 15.67 0.79
C TYR A 331 -3.51 16.77 0.88
N PRO A 332 -3.13 18.06 0.74
CA PRO A 332 -4.07 19.16 0.80
C PRO A 332 -5.22 19.08 -0.23
N TRP A 333 -6.40 19.61 0.07
CA TRP A 333 -6.72 20.35 1.30
C TRP A 333 -7.31 19.47 2.41
N GLY A 334 -6.95 19.77 3.64
CA GLY A 334 -7.56 19.24 4.86
C GLY A 334 -8.74 20.08 5.36
N TYR A 335 -8.65 21.41 5.29
CA TYR A 335 -9.61 22.34 5.94
C TYR A 335 -11.03 22.35 5.38
N ILE A 336 -11.21 21.83 4.17
CA ILE A 336 -12.50 21.80 3.52
C ILE A 336 -12.61 20.58 2.61
N GLY A 337 -13.64 19.77 2.86
CA GLY A 337 -13.85 18.52 2.14
C GLY A 337 -14.11 18.75 0.65
N SER A 338 -13.64 17.81 -0.17
CA SER A 338 -13.80 17.81 -1.63
C SER A 338 -13.22 19.01 -2.39
N LEU A 339 -12.51 19.94 -1.74
CA LEU A 339 -11.80 21.02 -2.45
C LEU A 339 -10.45 20.51 -2.96
N LEU A 340 -10.21 20.73 -4.26
CA LEU A 340 -8.95 20.38 -4.89
C LEU A 340 -7.99 21.58 -4.89
N THR A 341 -6.70 21.29 -4.76
CA THR A 341 -5.65 22.29 -4.96
C THR A 341 -5.48 22.62 -6.45
N PRO A 342 -4.91 23.78 -6.80
CA PRO A 342 -4.50 24.08 -8.18
C PRO A 342 -3.57 23.01 -8.80
N ASP A 343 -2.75 22.35 -7.99
CA ASP A 343 -1.82 21.29 -8.40
C ASP A 343 -2.37 19.87 -8.14
N SER A 344 -3.69 19.71 -8.04
CA SER A 344 -4.32 18.41 -7.68
C SER A 344 -3.94 17.27 -8.63
N SER A 345 -3.78 17.53 -9.94
CA SER A 345 -3.33 16.52 -10.90
C SER A 345 -1.91 16.03 -10.56
N GLN A 346 -1.05 16.92 -10.08
CA GLN A 346 0.30 16.56 -9.66
C GLN A 346 0.28 15.76 -8.36
N PHE A 347 -0.53 16.15 -7.37
CA PHE A 347 -0.72 15.34 -6.16
C PHE A 347 -1.26 13.94 -6.45
N VAL A 348 -2.20 13.80 -7.39
CA VAL A 348 -2.73 12.48 -7.80
C VAL A 348 -1.63 11.61 -8.42
N SER A 349 -0.84 12.15 -9.37
CA SER A 349 0.25 11.37 -9.98
C SER A 349 1.37 11.04 -8.98
N ILE A 350 1.72 11.98 -8.10
CA ILE A 350 2.70 11.73 -7.01
C ILE A 350 2.16 10.69 -6.04
N GLY A 351 0.91 10.81 -5.61
CA GLY A 351 0.27 9.88 -4.68
C GLY A 351 0.21 8.47 -5.24
N SER A 352 -0.15 8.32 -6.53
CA SER A 352 -0.09 7.04 -7.24
C SER A 352 1.30 6.43 -7.18
N TYR A 353 2.33 7.18 -7.57
CA TYR A 353 3.72 6.70 -7.57
C TYR A 353 4.24 6.35 -6.16
N LEU A 354 3.94 7.18 -5.15
CA LEU A 354 4.42 6.96 -3.77
C LEU A 354 3.77 5.76 -3.08
N THR A 355 2.61 5.32 -3.57
CA THR A 355 1.81 4.25 -2.95
C THR A 355 1.80 2.95 -3.74
N GLU A 356 2.34 2.91 -4.97
CA GLU A 356 2.27 1.80 -5.92
C GLU A 356 2.58 0.43 -5.31
N HIS A 357 3.61 0.35 -4.47
CA HIS A 357 4.07 -0.90 -3.84
C HIS A 357 3.83 -0.95 -2.34
N THR A 358 2.78 -0.28 -1.88
CA THR A 358 2.43 -0.16 -0.46
C THR A 358 0.96 -0.44 -0.25
N PRO A 359 0.52 -0.77 0.98
CA PRO A 359 -0.90 -0.88 1.27
C PRO A 359 -1.61 0.48 1.36
N TYR A 360 -0.97 1.59 0.94
CA TYR A 360 -1.47 2.93 1.18
C TYR A 360 -2.54 3.31 0.17
N ARG A 361 -3.56 4.01 0.65
CA ARG A 361 -4.42 4.86 -0.19
C ARG A 361 -3.81 6.24 -0.30
N TYR A 362 -4.16 7.01 -1.31
CA TYR A 362 -3.79 8.41 -1.40
C TYR A 362 -5.00 9.28 -1.75
N GLY A 363 -4.97 10.55 -1.36
CA GLY A 363 -6.09 11.46 -1.56
C GLY A 363 -6.04 12.68 -0.65
N THR A 364 -7.04 13.55 -0.78
CA THR A 364 -7.31 14.57 0.24
C THR A 364 -7.78 13.94 1.54
N GLY A 365 -7.86 14.72 2.64
CA GLY A 365 -8.40 14.22 3.91
C GLY A 365 -9.81 13.60 3.78
N ASP A 366 -10.66 14.17 2.93
CA ASP A 366 -12.02 13.65 2.67
C ASP A 366 -12.02 12.37 1.79
N GLN A 367 -11.03 12.21 0.90
CA GLN A 367 -10.91 11.04 0.01
C GLN A 367 -10.23 9.84 0.67
N THR A 368 -9.43 10.08 1.72
CA THR A 368 -8.69 9.06 2.47
C THR A 368 -9.44 8.73 3.77
N VAL A 369 -9.23 9.55 4.77
CA VAL A 369 -9.70 9.37 6.13
C VAL A 369 -11.15 9.84 6.35
N GLY A 370 -11.71 10.54 5.37
CA GLY A 370 -13.12 10.93 5.29
C GLY A 370 -13.54 12.04 6.25
N TYR A 371 -12.59 12.82 6.76
CA TYR A 371 -12.84 13.98 7.61
C TYR A 371 -12.00 15.19 7.18
N VAL A 372 -12.30 16.34 7.76
CA VAL A 372 -11.58 17.60 7.54
C VAL A 372 -10.73 17.95 8.77
N THR A 373 -9.63 18.66 8.57
CA THR A 373 -8.69 19.15 9.60
C THR A 373 -8.38 20.61 9.32
N ASN A 374 -8.16 21.46 10.32
CA ASN A 374 -7.74 22.84 10.04
C ASN A 374 -6.58 23.27 10.94
N GLY A 375 -5.69 24.09 10.38
CA GLY A 375 -4.41 24.44 11.00
C GLY A 375 -3.42 23.27 11.04
N ASP A 376 -3.46 22.37 10.06
CA ASP A 376 -2.49 21.27 9.91
C ASP A 376 -1.25 21.67 9.10
N SER A 377 -0.20 20.85 9.21
CA SER A 377 1.10 21.07 8.60
C SER A 377 1.09 20.97 7.08
N ASP A 378 0.25 20.11 6.49
CA ASP A 378 0.16 19.90 5.05
C ASP A 378 -0.44 21.13 4.35
N ASP A 379 -1.59 21.60 4.84
CA ASP A 379 -2.29 22.77 4.33
C ASP A 379 -1.41 24.01 4.45
N TRP A 380 -0.66 24.16 5.54
CA TRP A 380 0.30 25.26 5.68
C TRP A 380 1.52 25.11 4.77
N GLY A 381 2.07 23.89 4.65
CA GLY A 381 3.18 23.57 3.76
C GLY A 381 2.90 23.99 2.30
N TYR A 382 1.70 23.69 1.81
CA TYR A 382 1.29 24.01 0.45
C TYR A 382 0.70 25.42 0.28
N GLY A 383 -0.17 25.84 1.19
CA GLY A 383 -0.97 27.05 1.06
C GLY A 383 -0.27 28.37 1.41
N GLU A 384 0.64 28.35 2.38
CA GLU A 384 1.44 29.55 2.73
C GLU A 384 2.64 29.69 1.79
N GLN A 385 2.75 30.83 1.10
CA GLN A 385 3.79 31.09 0.10
C GLN A 385 4.40 32.50 0.20
N THR A 386 4.05 33.27 1.24
CA THR A 386 4.55 34.64 1.45
C THR A 386 5.87 34.67 2.20
N THR A 387 6.05 33.78 3.18
CA THR A 387 7.28 33.70 4.00
C THR A 387 8.20 32.55 3.63
N LYS A 388 7.71 31.58 2.85
CA LYS A 388 8.44 30.40 2.37
C LYS A 388 7.97 30.03 0.97
N ASN A 389 8.68 29.12 0.31
CA ASN A 389 8.21 28.59 -0.97
C ASN A 389 7.03 27.63 -0.78
N LYS A 390 6.31 27.38 -1.88
CA LYS A 390 5.32 26.29 -1.98
C LYS A 390 6.01 24.95 -1.73
N ILE A 391 5.44 24.14 -0.84
CA ILE A 391 5.90 22.78 -0.53
C ILE A 391 4.79 21.79 -0.91
N PHE A 392 5.11 20.74 -1.66
CA PHE A 392 4.21 19.60 -1.83
C PHE A 392 4.24 18.76 -0.55
N ALA A 393 3.54 19.22 0.48
CA ALA A 393 3.46 18.59 1.78
C ALA A 393 2.38 17.49 1.79
N MET A 394 2.70 16.34 2.37
CA MET A 394 1.84 15.17 2.44
C MET A 394 2.06 14.45 3.78
N THR A 395 1.04 13.75 4.26
CA THR A 395 1.06 12.98 5.51
C THR A 395 0.94 11.48 5.23
N PRO A 396 2.00 10.70 5.47
CA PRO A 396 1.90 9.24 5.62
C PRO A 396 1.29 8.87 6.98
N GLU A 397 0.07 8.31 6.99
CA GLU A 397 -0.56 7.68 8.15
C GLU A 397 -0.16 6.19 8.20
N THR A 398 0.85 5.87 8.99
CA THR A 398 1.47 4.53 8.95
C THR A 398 0.72 3.51 9.79
N GLY A 399 0.57 2.30 9.23
CA GLY A 399 0.14 1.11 9.95
C GLY A 399 -1.36 0.87 9.84
N LYS A 400 -1.75 -0.41 9.94
CA LYS A 400 -3.15 -0.82 9.78
C LYS A 400 -4.05 -0.23 10.87
N SER A 401 -5.24 0.22 10.47
CA SER A 401 -6.25 0.76 11.37
C SER A 401 -6.68 -0.18 12.50
N ASP A 402 -6.68 -1.48 12.23
CA ASP A 402 -6.97 -2.51 13.25
C ASP A 402 -6.00 -2.50 14.41
N PHE A 403 -4.74 -2.18 14.14
CA PHE A 403 -3.68 -2.19 15.13
C PHE A 403 -3.64 -0.89 15.94
N GLY A 404 -4.21 0.19 15.40
CA GLY A 404 -4.18 1.49 16.05
C GLY A 404 -2.78 2.06 16.17
N PHE A 405 -2.56 2.83 17.23
CA PHE A 405 -1.30 3.56 17.43
C PHE A 405 -0.09 2.68 17.77
N TYR A 406 -0.31 1.43 18.19
CA TYR A 406 0.76 0.49 18.55
C TYR A 406 0.55 -0.83 17.80
N THR A 407 1.24 -0.98 16.67
CA THR A 407 1.29 -2.25 15.92
C THR A 407 1.86 -3.39 16.76
N PRO A 408 1.42 -4.66 16.58
CA PRO A 408 2.09 -5.81 17.15
C PRO A 408 3.59 -5.80 16.80
N ILE A 409 4.44 -6.27 17.71
CA ILE A 409 5.91 -6.13 17.54
C ILE A 409 6.43 -6.77 16.26
N ALA A 410 5.82 -7.86 15.79
CA ALA A 410 6.16 -8.54 14.55
C ALA A 410 5.85 -7.74 13.28
N ASN A 411 5.02 -6.69 13.39
CA ASN A 411 4.61 -5.84 12.27
C ASN A 411 5.38 -4.53 12.20
N ILE A 412 6.17 -4.15 13.22
CA ILE A 412 6.92 -2.88 13.21
C ILE A 412 7.90 -2.84 12.03
N ILE A 413 8.65 -3.92 11.78
CA ILE A 413 9.59 -3.98 10.65
C ILE A 413 8.85 -3.99 9.31
N PRO A 414 7.81 -4.83 9.09
CA PRO A 414 6.98 -4.73 7.89
C PRO A 414 6.41 -3.33 7.63
N ASP A 415 5.92 -2.64 8.66
CA ASP A 415 5.40 -1.27 8.54
C ASP A 415 6.53 -0.30 8.12
N CYS A 416 7.74 -0.46 8.66
CA CYS A 416 8.92 0.33 8.26
C CYS A 416 9.35 0.03 6.80
N GLN A 417 9.28 -1.23 6.35
CA GLN A 417 9.60 -1.62 4.96
C GLN A 417 8.60 -1.02 3.96
N ASN A 418 7.30 -1.01 4.30
CA ASN A 418 6.29 -0.34 3.47
C ASN A 418 6.61 1.16 3.34
N ASN A 419 6.93 1.82 4.46
CA ASN A 419 7.32 3.22 4.47
C ASN A 419 8.62 3.53 3.72
N LEU A 420 9.58 2.62 3.74
CA LEU A 420 10.83 2.78 3.02
C LEU A 420 10.59 3.02 1.53
N ARG A 421 9.63 2.32 0.92
CA ARG A 421 9.29 2.49 -0.50
C ARG A 421 8.75 3.88 -0.80
N THR A 422 7.78 4.34 -0.01
CA THR A 422 7.23 5.71 -0.11
C THR A 422 8.33 6.76 0.10
N ASN A 423 9.23 6.54 1.04
CA ASN A 423 10.34 7.46 1.32
C ASN A 423 11.34 7.59 0.17
N ILE A 424 11.76 6.47 -0.42
CA ILE A 424 12.66 6.45 -1.58
C ILE A 424 11.98 7.09 -2.79
N ALA A 425 10.70 6.76 -3.04
CA ALA A 425 9.91 7.35 -4.11
C ALA A 425 9.84 8.88 -3.98
N ALA A 426 9.51 9.39 -2.78
CA ALA A 426 9.44 10.82 -2.51
C ALA A 426 10.79 11.53 -2.68
N ALA A 427 11.89 10.96 -2.19
CA ALA A 427 13.23 11.51 -2.38
C ALA A 427 13.67 11.49 -3.85
N THR A 428 13.27 10.46 -4.60
CA THR A 428 13.54 10.33 -6.04
C THR A 428 12.90 11.45 -6.84
N LEU A 429 11.72 11.94 -6.42
CA LEU A 429 11.08 13.09 -7.06
C LEU A 429 11.90 14.39 -6.95
N LEU A 430 12.87 14.50 -6.04
CA LEU A 430 13.78 15.65 -6.03
C LEU A 430 14.75 15.65 -7.21
N LEU A 431 14.97 14.50 -7.85
CA LEU A 431 15.83 14.35 -9.02
C LEU A 431 15.04 14.55 -10.33
N PRO A 432 15.73 14.72 -11.47
CA PRO A 432 15.09 14.57 -12.77
C PRO A 432 14.50 13.17 -12.90
N PHE A 433 13.20 13.03 -12.64
CA PHE A 433 12.54 11.72 -12.57
C PHE A 433 11.36 11.64 -13.53
N SER A 434 11.30 10.54 -14.25
CA SER A 434 10.12 10.11 -14.96
C SER A 434 9.90 8.64 -14.67
N GLU A 435 8.63 8.30 -14.55
CA GLU A 435 8.18 6.92 -14.53
C GLU A 435 8.17 6.38 -15.97
N ILE A 436 8.51 5.11 -16.14
CA ILE A 436 8.50 4.44 -17.44
C ILE A 436 7.98 3.02 -17.29
N HIS A 437 7.04 2.65 -18.15
CA HIS A 437 6.39 1.35 -18.15
C HIS A 437 6.30 0.81 -19.57
N THR A 438 6.23 -0.52 -19.71
CA THR A 438 5.88 -1.15 -20.98
C THR A 438 4.39 -1.50 -21.01
N ASP A 439 3.76 -1.23 -22.15
CA ASP A 439 2.38 -1.62 -22.43
C ASP A 439 2.30 -2.79 -23.44
N ASP A 440 3.44 -3.41 -23.74
CA ASP A 440 3.48 -4.55 -24.66
C ASP A 440 2.92 -5.83 -24.05
N GLN A 441 2.21 -6.59 -24.88
CA GLN A 441 1.78 -7.94 -24.55
C GLN A 441 2.99 -8.85 -24.26
N LYS A 442 2.82 -9.78 -23.30
CA LYS A 442 3.84 -10.78 -22.95
C LYS A 442 4.03 -11.85 -24.03
N ILE A 443 3.30 -11.80 -25.14
CA ILE A 443 3.40 -12.76 -26.25
C ILE A 443 3.46 -12.00 -27.58
N ILE A 444 4.44 -12.36 -28.42
CA ILE A 444 4.68 -11.73 -29.72
C ILE A 444 4.80 -12.80 -30.81
N THR A 445 4.13 -12.57 -31.93
CA THR A 445 4.15 -13.47 -33.11
C THR A 445 5.04 -12.98 -34.24
N ALA A 446 5.21 -11.67 -34.35
CA ALA A 446 5.92 -11.07 -35.47
C ALA A 446 7.44 -11.18 -35.28
N ASN A 447 8.15 -11.54 -36.35
CA ASN A 447 9.62 -11.51 -36.35
C ASN A 447 10.19 -10.09 -36.36
N THR A 448 9.38 -9.08 -36.68
CA THR A 448 9.76 -7.68 -36.64
C THR A 448 8.57 -6.88 -36.15
N GLY A 449 8.82 -5.89 -35.32
CA GLY A 449 7.77 -5.04 -34.78
C GLY A 449 8.37 -3.93 -33.94
N PHE A 450 7.55 -3.41 -33.04
CA PHE A 450 7.91 -2.34 -32.12
C PHE A 450 7.59 -2.79 -30.69
N PHE A 451 8.53 -2.58 -29.78
CA PHE A 451 8.25 -2.59 -28.35
C PHE A 451 7.85 -1.18 -27.93
N HIS A 452 6.71 -1.05 -27.27
CA HIS A 452 6.14 0.21 -26.84
C HIS A 452 6.42 0.47 -25.36
N TYR A 453 6.58 1.74 -25.04
CA TYR A 453 6.65 2.20 -23.67
C TYR A 453 5.92 3.52 -23.49
N ASP A 454 5.42 3.68 -22.28
CA ASP A 454 4.79 4.88 -21.77
C ASP A 454 5.72 5.51 -20.74
N MET A 455 5.86 6.83 -20.79
CA MET A 455 6.69 7.57 -19.85
C MET A 455 5.95 8.81 -19.36
N GLN A 456 5.98 9.07 -18.05
CA GLN A 456 5.40 10.27 -17.45
C GLN A 456 6.43 11.03 -16.60
N ARG A 457 6.56 12.32 -16.88
CA ARG A 457 7.47 13.22 -16.14
C ARG A 457 6.90 13.58 -14.76
N LEU A 458 7.58 13.23 -13.66
CA LEU A 458 7.06 13.44 -12.29
C LEU A 458 7.93 14.28 -11.34
N GLY A 459 9.25 14.11 -11.31
CA GLY A 459 10.16 14.86 -10.41
C GLY A 459 10.08 16.41 -10.48
N TYR A 460 10.50 17.08 -9.41
CA TYR A 460 10.37 18.52 -9.20
C TYR A 460 11.34 19.45 -9.97
N PRO A 461 12.52 19.03 -10.47
CA PRO A 461 13.39 19.95 -11.21
C PRO A 461 12.74 20.51 -12.48
N ASP A 462 12.84 21.83 -12.69
CA ASP A 462 12.19 22.52 -13.82
C ASP A 462 12.72 22.06 -15.19
N THR A 463 13.99 21.62 -15.23
CA THR A 463 14.65 21.11 -16.42
C THR A 463 15.11 19.68 -16.21
N ALA A 464 14.94 18.85 -17.23
CA ALA A 464 15.35 17.45 -17.20
C ALA A 464 15.60 16.95 -18.62
N THR A 465 16.56 16.05 -18.79
CA THR A 465 16.75 15.33 -20.04
C THR A 465 16.74 13.85 -19.74
N PHE A 466 16.01 13.11 -20.55
CA PHE A 466 15.88 11.67 -20.41
C PHE A 466 16.30 10.99 -21.69
N THR A 467 17.04 9.88 -21.55
CA THR A 467 17.38 9.02 -22.68
C THR A 467 16.87 7.62 -22.40
N VAL A 468 15.96 7.15 -23.25
CA VAL A 468 15.46 5.77 -23.21
C VAL A 468 16.28 4.91 -24.15
N THR A 469 16.66 3.72 -23.68
CA THR A 469 17.34 2.69 -24.48
C THR A 469 16.75 1.32 -24.18
N MET A 470 16.60 0.48 -25.20
CA MET A 470 16.32 -0.95 -25.03
C MET A 470 17.54 -1.76 -25.46
N THR A 471 17.94 -2.74 -24.65
CA THR A 471 19.06 -3.64 -24.97
C THR A 471 18.60 -5.09 -24.91
N SER A 472 18.84 -5.86 -25.97
CA SER A 472 18.51 -7.28 -25.96
C SER A 472 19.36 -8.03 -24.95
N LEU A 473 18.74 -8.95 -24.21
CA LEU A 473 19.41 -9.90 -23.32
C LEU A 473 19.43 -11.33 -23.91
N ASP A 474 18.97 -11.51 -25.16
CA ASP A 474 18.96 -12.80 -25.86
C ASP A 474 19.56 -12.66 -27.27
N THR A 475 20.41 -13.61 -27.65
CA THR A 475 21.05 -13.63 -28.98
C THR A 475 20.09 -13.73 -30.17
N ARG A 476 18.85 -14.20 -29.95
CA ARG A 476 17.81 -14.32 -30.99
C ARG A 476 16.99 -13.06 -31.14
N LEU A 477 17.08 -12.12 -30.20
CA LEU A 477 16.41 -10.83 -30.24
C LEU A 477 17.44 -9.74 -30.55
N THR A 478 17.12 -8.83 -31.46
CA THR A 478 17.90 -7.64 -31.75
C THR A 478 17.00 -6.42 -31.63
N ILE A 479 17.44 -5.43 -30.84
CA ILE A 479 16.81 -4.10 -30.83
C ILE A 479 17.45 -3.31 -31.97
N THR A 480 16.63 -2.87 -32.93
CA THR A 480 17.08 -2.12 -34.11
C THR A 480 16.76 -0.63 -34.03
N GLY A 481 15.89 -0.23 -33.09
CA GLY A 481 15.61 1.16 -32.78
C GLY A 481 16.79 1.89 -32.12
N ALA A 482 16.95 3.18 -32.46
CA ALA A 482 17.92 4.05 -31.80
C ALA A 482 17.39 4.55 -30.44
N PRO A 483 18.28 4.91 -29.49
CA PRO A 483 17.92 5.60 -28.27
C PRO A 483 17.04 6.83 -28.52
N GLN A 484 15.98 7.00 -27.71
CA GLN A 484 15.12 8.18 -27.76
C GLN A 484 15.52 9.18 -26.69
N THR A 485 15.54 10.48 -27.01
CA THR A 485 15.92 11.53 -26.06
C THR A 485 14.81 12.58 -25.94
N TYR A 486 14.40 12.84 -24.71
CA TYR A 486 13.36 13.81 -24.35
C TYR A 486 14.02 14.98 -23.60
N ILE A 487 13.95 16.18 -24.20
CA ILE A 487 14.63 17.37 -23.69
C ILE A 487 13.59 18.30 -23.06
N ASN A 488 13.76 18.60 -21.77
CA ASN A 488 12.92 19.49 -20.97
C ASN A 488 11.41 19.23 -21.10
N PRO A 489 10.95 17.98 -20.90
CA PRO A 489 9.52 17.71 -20.81
C PRO A 489 8.91 18.48 -19.63
N THR A 490 7.71 19.02 -19.80
CA THR A 490 7.00 19.69 -18.71
C THR A 490 6.56 18.65 -17.67
N ILE A 491 6.43 19.05 -16.40
CA ILE A 491 5.91 18.15 -15.35
C ILE A 491 4.51 17.65 -15.76
N LEU A 492 4.24 16.37 -15.51
CA LEU A 492 3.08 15.58 -15.97
C LEU A 492 2.98 15.32 -17.48
N GLN A 493 3.95 15.76 -18.29
CA GLN A 493 3.95 15.40 -19.70
C GLN A 493 4.11 13.88 -19.85
N LYS A 494 3.21 13.30 -20.65
CA LYS A 494 3.21 11.88 -21.01
C LYS A 494 3.77 11.70 -22.42
N PHE A 495 4.49 10.61 -22.62
CA PHE A 495 5.01 10.16 -23.91
C PHE A 495 4.57 8.72 -24.14
N LYS A 496 4.10 8.43 -25.36
CA LYS A 496 3.97 7.07 -25.89
C LYS A 496 4.96 6.96 -27.03
N ASP A 497 5.86 5.99 -26.96
CA ASP A 497 6.88 5.81 -27.98
C ASP A 497 7.26 4.34 -28.10
N SER A 498 8.15 4.02 -29.03
CA SER A 498 8.51 2.63 -29.30
C SER A 498 9.89 2.46 -29.92
N MET A 499 10.44 1.25 -29.82
CA MET A 499 11.68 0.87 -30.50
C MET A 499 11.48 -0.38 -31.33
N ALA A 500 11.98 -0.33 -32.56
CA ALA A 500 11.92 -1.46 -33.47
C ALA A 500 12.78 -2.64 -32.95
N TYR A 501 12.28 -3.85 -33.17
CA TYR A 501 13.01 -5.09 -32.90
C TYR A 501 12.98 -6.04 -34.10
N SER A 502 13.91 -7.00 -34.09
CA SER A 502 13.87 -8.17 -34.97
C SER A 502 14.22 -9.45 -34.20
N ILE A 503 13.47 -10.52 -34.45
CA ILE A 503 13.65 -11.86 -33.89
C ILE A 503 14.15 -12.80 -34.99
N ALA A 504 15.23 -13.53 -34.69
CA ALA A 504 15.90 -14.43 -35.61
C ALA A 504 14.92 -15.46 -36.21
N THR A 505 15.00 -15.65 -37.53
CA THR A 505 14.22 -16.66 -38.25
C THR A 505 14.51 -18.05 -37.71
N GLY A 506 13.46 -18.84 -37.44
CA GLY A 506 13.61 -20.19 -36.88
C GLY A 506 13.66 -20.23 -35.35
N THR A 507 13.43 -19.10 -34.67
CA THR A 507 13.19 -19.10 -33.21
C THR A 507 11.99 -20.02 -32.89
N PRO A 508 12.12 -21.01 -31.99
CA PRO A 508 11.01 -21.91 -31.67
C PRO A 508 9.83 -21.18 -31.01
N ASN A 509 8.61 -21.66 -31.24
CA ASN A 509 7.43 -21.22 -30.49
C ASN A 509 7.60 -21.50 -28.99
N GLY A 510 7.16 -20.55 -28.17
CA GLY A 510 7.28 -20.55 -26.71
C GLY A 510 8.66 -20.18 -26.18
N THR A 511 9.53 -19.64 -27.03
CA THR A 511 10.81 -19.10 -26.58
C THR A 511 10.58 -17.87 -25.69
N LEU A 512 10.99 -17.94 -24.43
CA LEU A 512 11.13 -16.76 -23.56
C LEU A 512 12.30 -15.90 -24.07
N LEU A 513 12.00 -14.66 -24.43
CA LEU A 513 12.95 -13.63 -24.81
C LEU A 513 12.92 -12.51 -23.77
N LYS A 514 14.05 -11.81 -23.64
CA LYS A 514 14.21 -10.74 -22.66
C LYS A 514 14.94 -9.56 -23.27
N TYR A 515 14.53 -8.36 -22.88
CA TYR A 515 15.29 -7.14 -23.10
C TYR A 515 15.31 -6.31 -21.83
N GLU A 516 16.29 -5.43 -21.73
CA GLU A 516 16.43 -4.46 -20.66
C GLU A 516 15.95 -3.10 -21.17
N LEU A 517 14.90 -2.55 -20.57
CA LEU A 517 14.45 -1.18 -20.77
C LEU A 517 15.22 -0.29 -19.80
N LYS A 518 15.89 0.74 -20.29
CA LYS A 518 16.60 1.71 -19.45
C LYS A 518 16.14 3.12 -19.71
N LEU A 519 16.00 3.88 -18.63
CA LEU A 519 15.80 5.31 -18.63
C LEU A 519 16.97 5.96 -17.89
N TYR A 520 17.82 6.68 -18.63
CA TYR A 520 18.86 7.52 -18.06
C TYR A 520 18.34 8.93 -17.84
N ASN A 521 18.53 9.47 -16.64
CA ASN A 521 18.09 10.82 -16.27
C ASN A 521 19.23 11.83 -16.13
N GLY A 522 20.43 11.50 -16.60
CA GLY A 522 21.64 12.29 -16.38
C GLY A 522 22.41 11.96 -15.10
N MET A 523 21.87 11.10 -14.23
CA MET A 523 22.49 10.73 -12.96
C MET A 523 22.68 9.22 -12.84
N TYR A 524 21.60 8.46 -13.00
CA TYR A 524 21.60 7.01 -12.92
C TYR A 524 20.65 6.41 -13.96
N TYR A 525 20.75 5.10 -14.16
CA TYR A 525 19.79 4.36 -14.99
C TYR A 525 18.71 3.77 -14.09
N GLN A 526 17.46 4.11 -14.37
CA GLN A 526 16.36 3.22 -14.03
C GLN A 526 16.36 2.11 -15.07
N HIS A 527 16.13 0.87 -14.66
CA HIS A 527 16.09 -0.25 -15.58
C HIS A 527 15.10 -1.31 -15.13
N ASP A 528 14.42 -1.88 -16.12
CA ASP A 528 13.52 -3.01 -15.92
C ASP A 528 13.86 -4.12 -16.93
N THR A 529 13.73 -5.37 -16.50
CA THR A 529 13.93 -6.55 -17.35
C THR A 529 12.58 -7.02 -17.87
N VAL A 530 12.29 -6.67 -19.11
CA VAL A 530 11.04 -7.04 -19.76
C VAL A 530 11.18 -8.44 -20.33
N GLN A 531 10.22 -9.30 -20.00
CA GLN A 531 10.15 -10.69 -20.44
C GLN A 531 8.89 -10.92 -21.27
N PHE A 532 9.03 -11.63 -22.39
CA PHE A 532 7.93 -11.96 -23.29
C PHE A 532 8.23 -13.27 -24.03
N TYR A 533 7.20 -13.93 -24.54
CA TYR A 533 7.29 -15.19 -25.26
C TYR A 533 7.11 -14.97 -26.76
N TYR A 534 7.98 -15.59 -27.57
CA TYR A 534 7.84 -15.60 -29.02
C TYR A 534 7.12 -16.87 -29.49
N GLY A 535 6.12 -16.72 -30.36
CA GLY A 535 5.50 -17.85 -31.06
C GLY A 535 4.04 -17.60 -31.41
N LYS A 536 3.48 -18.47 -32.24
CA LYS A 536 2.03 -18.46 -32.52
C LYS A 536 1.24 -18.68 -31.23
N TYR A 537 0.24 -17.83 -31.01
CA TYR A 537 -0.80 -18.04 -30.02
C TYR A 537 -2.02 -18.67 -30.69
N ASN A 538 -2.73 -19.52 -29.95
CA ASN A 538 -4.15 -19.69 -30.21
C ASN A 538 -4.85 -18.54 -29.50
N THR A 539 -5.66 -17.78 -30.23
CA THR A 539 -6.73 -17.05 -29.55
C THR A 539 -7.69 -18.11 -29.06
N ASN A 540 -7.73 -18.35 -27.75
CA ASN A 540 -8.98 -18.77 -27.15
C ASN A 540 -10.04 -17.73 -27.53
N THR A 541 -11.33 -18.11 -27.56
CA THR A 541 -12.45 -17.21 -27.91
C THR A 541 -12.22 -15.82 -27.33
N ILE A 542 -12.12 -14.80 -28.18
CA ILE A 542 -12.00 -13.39 -27.75
C ILE A 542 -13.38 -13.02 -27.17
N PRO A 543 -13.53 -12.90 -25.84
CA PRO A 543 -14.84 -12.65 -25.25
C PRO A 543 -15.36 -11.29 -25.71
N ASN A 544 -16.59 -11.25 -26.19
CA ASN A 544 -17.23 -10.03 -26.63
C ASN A 544 -17.48 -9.11 -25.42
N THR A 545 -16.87 -7.93 -25.41
CA THR A 545 -17.12 -6.90 -24.38
C THR A 545 -18.08 -5.80 -24.83
N ASN A 546 -18.59 -5.88 -26.06
CA ASN A 546 -19.61 -4.97 -26.59
C ASN A 546 -21.04 -5.46 -26.30
N THR A 547 -21.21 -6.74 -25.94
CA THR A 547 -22.51 -7.37 -25.63
C THR A 547 -22.33 -8.47 -24.60
N LEU A 548 -23.41 -8.87 -23.92
CA LEU A 548 -23.38 -9.98 -22.95
C LEU A 548 -23.44 -11.38 -23.59
N THR A 549 -23.19 -11.56 -24.90
CA THR A 549 -23.40 -12.87 -25.57
C THR A 549 -22.56 -13.99 -24.99
N ASP A 550 -21.36 -13.66 -24.52
CA ASP A 550 -20.38 -14.63 -24.03
C ASP A 550 -20.40 -14.72 -22.50
N TRP A 551 -21.36 -14.04 -21.86
CA TRP A 551 -21.36 -13.77 -20.43
C TRP A 551 -22.66 -14.17 -19.75
N SER A 552 -22.53 -14.85 -18.61
CA SER A 552 -23.59 -14.98 -17.62
C SER A 552 -23.46 -13.82 -16.63
N ALA A 553 -24.42 -12.89 -16.66
CA ALA A 553 -24.39 -11.65 -15.91
C ALA A 553 -25.49 -11.58 -14.84
N SER A 554 -25.13 -11.06 -13.66
CA SER A 554 -26.02 -10.61 -12.59
C SER A 554 -25.63 -9.18 -12.23
N ASP A 555 -26.52 -8.21 -12.44
CA ASP A 555 -26.24 -6.78 -12.21
C ASP A 555 -25.01 -6.22 -12.98
N TRP A 556 -24.74 -6.82 -14.15
CA TRP A 556 -23.85 -6.29 -15.17
C TRP A 556 -24.62 -6.06 -16.46
N ASN A 557 -24.29 -5.01 -17.22
CA ASN A 557 -24.95 -4.72 -18.48
C ASN A 557 -24.01 -4.01 -19.47
N THR A 558 -24.40 -4.01 -20.74
CA THR A 558 -23.70 -3.28 -21.81
C THR A 558 -23.83 -1.78 -21.62
N CYS A 559 -22.73 -1.05 -21.80
CA CYS A 559 -22.68 0.41 -21.76
C CYS A 559 -22.20 1.02 -23.09
N SER A 560 -23.04 1.82 -23.73
CA SER A 560 -22.74 2.45 -25.03
C SER A 560 -22.29 3.91 -24.92
N SER A 561 -22.21 4.48 -23.72
CA SER A 561 -21.75 5.85 -23.47
C SER A 561 -20.37 5.92 -22.81
N ILE A 562 -19.90 4.82 -22.23
CA ILE A 562 -18.61 4.68 -21.57
C ILE A 562 -17.99 3.42 -22.16
N TYR A 563 -16.98 3.57 -23.02
CA TYR A 563 -16.24 2.47 -23.63
C TYR A 563 -14.81 2.90 -23.93
N TYR A 564 -13.92 1.93 -24.11
CA TYR A 564 -12.57 2.18 -24.63
C TYR A 564 -12.61 2.12 -26.16
N SER A 565 -13.16 1.03 -26.70
CA SER A 565 -13.38 0.81 -28.12
C SER A 565 -14.87 0.81 -28.46
N ALA A 566 -15.22 1.47 -29.55
CA ALA A 566 -16.62 1.52 -30.00
C ALA A 566 -17.11 0.13 -30.47
N PRO A 567 -18.42 -0.16 -30.37
CA PRO A 567 -19.50 0.73 -29.91
C PRO A 567 -19.83 0.72 -28.40
N ALA A 568 -19.34 -0.22 -27.60
CA ALA A 568 -19.77 -0.37 -26.20
C ALA A 568 -18.77 -1.16 -25.33
N SER A 569 -18.92 -1.05 -24.01
CA SER A 569 -18.24 -1.90 -23.03
C SER A 569 -19.24 -2.67 -22.15
N ILE A 570 -18.77 -3.44 -21.17
CA ILE A 570 -19.62 -4.04 -20.13
C ILE A 570 -19.31 -3.38 -18.78
N GLY A 571 -20.34 -2.99 -18.01
CA GLY A 571 -20.22 -2.31 -16.72
C GLY A 571 -20.99 -2.99 -15.59
N SER A 572 -20.46 -2.89 -14.36
CA SER A 572 -20.94 -3.60 -13.15
C SER A 572 -22.14 -2.94 -12.47
N SER A 573 -23.13 -2.51 -13.26
CA SER A 573 -24.41 -2.02 -12.77
C SER A 573 -25.55 -2.61 -13.58
N ALA A 574 -26.75 -2.66 -13.01
CA ALA A 574 -27.94 -3.18 -13.69
C ALA A 574 -28.23 -2.48 -15.03
N SER A 575 -27.85 -1.20 -15.19
CA SER A 575 -27.99 -0.46 -16.45
C SER A 575 -26.72 -0.44 -17.31
N GLY A 576 -25.58 -0.91 -16.78
CA GLY A 576 -24.27 -0.88 -17.44
C GLY A 576 -23.56 0.47 -17.35
N CYS A 577 -24.29 1.58 -17.37
CA CYS A 577 -23.73 2.95 -17.39
C CYS A 577 -24.09 3.81 -16.16
N SER A 578 -24.59 3.21 -15.09
CA SER A 578 -24.97 3.93 -13.87
C SER A 578 -24.10 3.55 -12.69
N ASN A 579 -24.31 4.25 -11.58
CA ASN A 579 -23.77 3.77 -10.32
C ASN A 579 -24.33 2.39 -9.97
N TYR A 580 -23.54 1.59 -9.27
CA TYR A 580 -23.99 0.33 -8.68
C TYR A 580 -24.93 0.57 -7.49
N ALA A 581 -25.70 -0.45 -7.11
CA ALA A 581 -26.66 -0.35 -6.01
C ALA A 581 -26.02 -0.66 -4.65
N ASP A 582 -26.64 -0.18 -3.57
CA ASP A 582 -26.24 -0.55 -2.21
C ASP A 582 -26.49 -2.06 -1.97
N ASN A 583 -25.59 -2.74 -1.25
CA ASN A 583 -25.58 -4.17 -0.95
C ASN A 583 -25.52 -5.07 -2.20
N VAL A 584 -24.95 -4.57 -3.30
CA VAL A 584 -24.88 -5.32 -4.56
C VAL A 584 -23.88 -6.48 -4.46
N THR A 585 -24.24 -7.61 -5.07
CA THR A 585 -23.29 -8.65 -5.49
C THR A 585 -23.51 -8.85 -6.98
N ALA A 586 -22.70 -8.17 -7.78
CA ALA A 586 -22.79 -8.20 -9.23
C ALA A 586 -21.71 -9.13 -9.79
N GLU A 587 -22.12 -10.19 -10.46
CA GLU A 587 -21.23 -11.21 -11.01
C GLU A 587 -21.32 -11.23 -12.55
N LEU A 588 -20.18 -11.29 -13.22
CA LEU A 588 -20.06 -11.48 -14.65
C LEU A 588 -19.12 -12.66 -14.91
N GLN A 589 -19.67 -13.79 -15.34
CA GLN A 589 -18.93 -15.02 -15.56
C GLN A 589 -18.89 -15.34 -17.06
N LEU A 590 -17.71 -15.71 -17.56
CA LEU A 590 -17.58 -16.20 -18.93
C LEU A 590 -18.35 -17.53 -19.09
N ILE A 591 -19.22 -17.61 -20.10
CA ILE A 591 -20.03 -18.82 -20.36
C ILE A 591 -19.14 -19.96 -20.82
N ASP A 592 -18.26 -19.66 -21.78
CA ASP A 592 -17.32 -20.63 -22.32
C ASP A 592 -16.13 -20.82 -21.38
N THR A 593 -15.67 -22.05 -21.28
CA THR A 593 -14.48 -22.40 -20.50
C THR A 593 -13.23 -22.05 -21.27
N LEU A 594 -12.22 -21.46 -20.63
CA LEU A 594 -10.92 -21.22 -21.26
C LEU A 594 -10.12 -22.52 -21.29
N ASP A 595 -9.65 -22.90 -22.48
CA ASP A 595 -8.82 -24.09 -22.68
C ASP A 595 -7.33 -23.76 -22.59
N LEU A 596 -6.68 -24.24 -21.53
CA LEU A 596 -5.25 -24.09 -21.29
C LEU A 596 -4.50 -25.44 -21.39
N THR A 597 -5.15 -26.50 -21.90
CA THR A 597 -4.62 -27.88 -21.92
C THR A 597 -3.28 -28.02 -22.65
N HIS A 598 -3.11 -27.31 -23.77
CA HIS A 598 -1.91 -27.33 -24.59
C HIS A 598 -1.06 -26.06 -24.47
N SER A 599 -1.30 -25.27 -23.41
CA SER A 599 -0.62 -24.00 -23.19
C SER A 599 0.63 -24.19 -22.32
N GLN A 600 1.75 -23.57 -22.72
CA GLN A 600 2.94 -23.43 -21.89
C GLN A 600 2.90 -22.17 -21.03
N GLN A 601 2.12 -21.17 -21.45
CA GLN A 601 1.89 -19.89 -20.79
C GLN A 601 0.50 -19.38 -21.16
N ALA A 602 -0.14 -18.63 -20.27
CA ALA A 602 -1.46 -18.06 -20.49
C ALA A 602 -1.60 -16.72 -19.77
N PHE A 603 -2.03 -15.70 -20.51
CA PHE A 603 -2.28 -14.35 -19.99
C PHE A 603 -3.65 -13.86 -20.43
N MET A 604 -4.29 -13.09 -19.56
CA MET A 604 -5.56 -12.43 -19.81
C MET A 604 -5.36 -10.92 -19.81
N TYR A 605 -5.84 -10.26 -20.86
CA TYR A 605 -5.76 -8.83 -21.08
C TYR A 605 -7.15 -8.24 -21.25
N PHE A 606 -7.38 -7.04 -20.74
CA PHE A 606 -8.56 -6.23 -21.06
C PHE A 606 -8.30 -4.77 -20.66
N TYR A 607 -9.03 -3.84 -21.25
CA TYR A 607 -9.08 -2.48 -20.76
C TYR A 607 -10.12 -2.36 -19.66
N CYS A 608 -9.79 -1.65 -18.59
CA CYS A 608 -10.73 -1.34 -17.51
C CYS A 608 -10.60 0.09 -17.01
N ARG A 609 -11.68 0.52 -16.36
CA ARG A 609 -11.77 1.74 -15.56
C ARG A 609 -12.78 1.49 -14.45
N TRP A 610 -12.67 2.19 -13.33
CA TRP A 610 -13.60 1.98 -12.23
C TRP A 610 -13.80 3.18 -11.32
N GLY A 611 -14.93 3.16 -10.64
CA GLY A 611 -15.20 3.98 -9.47
C GLY A 611 -15.90 3.10 -8.44
N ILE A 612 -15.22 2.84 -7.33
CA ILE A 612 -15.60 1.91 -6.25
C ILE A 612 -15.31 2.60 -4.92
N GLU A 613 -16.15 2.41 -3.89
CA GLU A 613 -15.88 2.97 -2.56
C GLU A 613 -14.63 2.32 -1.95
N SER A 614 -13.59 3.13 -1.71
CA SER A 614 -12.36 2.63 -1.10
C SER A 614 -12.59 2.04 0.28
N SER A 615 -11.91 0.93 0.57
CA SER A 615 -11.92 0.23 1.85
C SER A 615 -13.24 -0.40 2.28
N TYR A 616 -14.29 -0.37 1.46
CA TYR A 616 -15.60 -0.94 1.80
C TYR A 616 -16.11 -1.81 0.66
N ASP A 617 -16.22 -1.22 -0.52
CA ASP A 617 -16.62 -1.93 -1.73
C ASP A 617 -15.40 -2.43 -2.46
N TYR A 618 -15.55 -3.49 -3.25
CA TYR A 618 -14.44 -4.03 -4.01
C TYR A 618 -14.90 -4.81 -5.22
N MET A 619 -14.00 -4.86 -6.19
CA MET A 619 -14.07 -5.74 -7.33
C MET A 619 -12.96 -6.79 -7.20
N VAL A 620 -13.27 -8.05 -7.51
CA VAL A 620 -12.30 -9.14 -7.56
C VAL A 620 -12.48 -9.93 -8.85
N ILE A 621 -11.37 -10.37 -9.43
CA ILE A 621 -11.35 -11.24 -10.61
C ILE A 621 -10.85 -12.59 -10.15
N GLU A 622 -11.57 -13.65 -10.50
CA GLU A 622 -11.31 -14.97 -9.98
C GLU A 622 -11.27 -16.01 -11.08
N ALA A 623 -10.47 -17.06 -10.89
CA ALA A 623 -10.49 -18.24 -11.72
C ALA A 623 -10.63 -19.52 -10.90
N THR A 624 -11.20 -20.55 -11.52
CA THR A 624 -11.29 -21.89 -10.95
C THR A 624 -11.26 -22.94 -12.05
N PRO A 625 -10.67 -24.14 -11.84
CA PRO A 625 -10.78 -25.21 -12.81
C PRO A 625 -12.25 -25.61 -13.03
N VAL A 626 -12.58 -26.07 -14.24
CA VAL A 626 -13.94 -26.50 -14.56
C VAL A 626 -14.38 -27.64 -13.63
N GLY A 627 -15.56 -27.48 -13.02
CA GLY A 627 -16.11 -28.44 -12.06
C GLY A 627 -15.84 -28.11 -10.59
N PHE A 628 -15.13 -27.02 -10.30
CA PHE A 628 -14.83 -26.56 -8.95
C PHE A 628 -15.68 -25.35 -8.59
N THR A 629 -16.04 -25.26 -7.30
CA THR A 629 -16.80 -24.13 -6.75
C THR A 629 -15.92 -23.18 -5.94
N ASN A 630 -14.65 -23.53 -5.71
CA ASN A 630 -13.71 -22.70 -4.98
C ASN A 630 -13.00 -21.77 -5.97
N TRP A 631 -13.45 -20.53 -6.01
CA TRP A 631 -12.85 -19.46 -6.82
C TRP A 631 -11.62 -18.91 -6.11
N GLN A 632 -10.58 -18.58 -6.88
CA GLN A 632 -9.35 -18.01 -6.35
C GLN A 632 -9.13 -16.63 -6.97
N PRO A 633 -8.90 -15.58 -6.17
CA PRO A 633 -8.54 -14.26 -6.67
C PRO A 633 -7.28 -14.29 -7.52
N LEU A 634 -7.31 -13.59 -8.65
CA LEU A 634 -6.18 -13.44 -9.56
C LEU A 634 -5.43 -12.13 -9.29
N CYS A 635 -4.10 -12.19 -9.24
CA CYS A 635 -3.26 -11.00 -9.23
C CYS A 635 -3.26 -10.33 -10.61
N GLY A 636 -3.50 -9.02 -10.64
CA GLY A 636 -3.34 -8.16 -11.82
C GLY A 636 -2.47 -6.94 -11.52
N ARG A 637 -2.03 -6.20 -12.54
CA ARG A 637 -1.18 -4.99 -12.43
C ARG A 637 -1.76 -3.95 -11.47
N PHE A 638 -3.08 -3.77 -11.44
CA PHE A 638 -3.72 -2.74 -10.61
C PHE A 638 -4.39 -3.30 -9.35
N THR A 639 -4.18 -4.58 -9.03
CA THR A 639 -4.69 -5.17 -7.78
C THR A 639 -3.88 -4.75 -6.57
N LYS A 640 -4.57 -4.56 -5.44
CA LYS A 640 -3.95 -4.30 -4.14
C LYS A 640 -4.58 -5.17 -3.04
N PRO A 641 -3.92 -5.36 -1.89
CA PRO A 641 -4.49 -6.13 -0.78
C PRO A 641 -5.76 -5.48 -0.22
N GLY A 642 -6.85 -6.25 -0.14
CA GLY A 642 -8.11 -5.78 0.44
C GLY A 642 -8.02 -5.51 1.94
N THR A 643 -8.88 -4.60 2.42
CA THR A 643 -9.04 -4.30 3.86
C THR A 643 -9.94 -5.32 4.56
N ASN A 644 -10.14 -5.18 5.87
CA ASN A 644 -11.03 -6.09 6.64
C ASN A 644 -12.52 -5.94 6.34
N ASN A 645 -12.93 -4.82 5.76
CA ASN A 645 -14.31 -4.64 5.29
C ASN A 645 -14.50 -5.20 3.87
N GLN A 646 -13.41 -5.61 3.23
CA GLN A 646 -13.36 -6.22 1.90
C GLN A 646 -12.82 -7.66 2.02
N LEU A 647 -12.32 -8.21 0.92
CA LEU A 647 -11.60 -9.48 0.91
C LEU A 647 -10.18 -9.30 1.49
N SER A 648 -10.06 -9.47 2.81
CA SER A 648 -8.86 -9.09 3.58
C SER A 648 -7.58 -9.77 3.10
N ASN A 649 -6.61 -8.94 2.71
CA ASN A 649 -5.31 -9.34 2.13
C ASN A 649 -5.42 -10.19 0.87
N GLU A 650 -6.53 -10.18 0.14
CA GLU A 650 -6.62 -10.76 -1.21
C GLU A 650 -6.49 -9.66 -2.27
N PRO A 651 -6.07 -9.97 -3.51
CA PRO A 651 -5.99 -9.00 -4.59
C PRO A 651 -7.39 -8.50 -4.99
N ILE A 652 -7.64 -7.21 -4.80
CA ILE A 652 -8.89 -6.55 -5.17
C ILE A 652 -8.63 -5.21 -5.86
N TYR A 653 -9.67 -4.67 -6.48
CA TYR A 653 -9.73 -3.29 -6.97
C TYR A 653 -10.72 -2.50 -6.11
N ASP A 654 -10.34 -1.29 -5.70
CA ASP A 654 -11.24 -0.31 -5.11
C ASP A 654 -10.82 1.12 -5.51
N GLY A 655 -11.53 2.13 -5.01
CA GLY A 655 -11.19 3.52 -5.28
C GLY A 655 -11.56 3.95 -6.69
N GLN A 656 -10.89 4.99 -7.18
CA GLN A 656 -11.26 5.64 -8.43
C GLN A 656 -10.11 5.56 -9.43
N HIS A 657 -10.40 5.00 -10.60
CA HIS A 657 -9.52 4.99 -11.77
C HIS A 657 -10.33 5.43 -12.99
N PRO A 658 -10.50 6.76 -13.21
CA PRO A 658 -11.42 7.28 -14.22
C PRO A 658 -10.92 7.13 -15.66
N ASP A 659 -9.60 7.03 -15.85
CA ASP A 659 -8.98 6.77 -17.15
C ASP A 659 -8.97 5.28 -17.45
N TRP A 660 -9.08 4.91 -18.73
CA TRP A 660 -8.93 3.53 -19.17
C TRP A 660 -7.47 3.09 -19.08
N VAL A 661 -7.25 1.93 -18.47
CA VAL A 661 -5.94 1.26 -18.37
C VAL A 661 -6.05 -0.18 -18.84
N GLN A 662 -4.95 -0.73 -19.35
CA GLN A 662 -4.90 -2.14 -19.74
C GLN A 662 -4.44 -3.00 -18.56
N GLU A 663 -5.32 -3.89 -18.12
CA GLU A 663 -5.03 -4.89 -17.11
C GLU A 663 -4.40 -6.15 -17.73
N GLU A 664 -3.52 -6.80 -16.98
CA GLU A 664 -2.85 -8.06 -17.31
C GLU A 664 -2.95 -9.01 -16.12
N LEU A 665 -3.50 -10.21 -16.33
CA LEU A 665 -3.52 -11.28 -15.33
C LEU A 665 -2.81 -12.52 -15.85
N ASN A 666 -1.99 -13.11 -14.98
CA ASN A 666 -1.28 -14.35 -15.25
C ASN A 666 -2.18 -15.55 -14.92
N LEU A 667 -2.46 -16.39 -15.92
CA LEU A 667 -3.26 -17.62 -15.75
C LEU A 667 -2.39 -18.88 -15.65
N SER A 668 -1.08 -18.73 -15.47
CA SER A 668 -0.13 -19.84 -15.48
C SER A 668 -0.31 -20.83 -14.34
N ASP A 669 -1.05 -20.48 -13.28
CA ASP A 669 -1.40 -21.43 -12.22
C ASP A 669 -2.38 -22.51 -12.70
N TYR A 670 -2.99 -22.35 -13.88
CA TYR A 670 -4.03 -23.24 -14.39
C TYR A 670 -3.65 -23.94 -15.70
N LEU A 671 -2.36 -23.98 -16.08
CA LEU A 671 -1.92 -24.64 -17.31
C LEU A 671 -2.25 -26.13 -17.29
N GLY A 672 -2.54 -26.68 -18.47
CA GLY A 672 -2.84 -28.10 -18.63
C GLY A 672 -4.29 -28.49 -18.31
N GLY A 673 -5.20 -27.52 -18.15
CA GLY A 673 -6.61 -27.79 -17.86
C GLY A 673 -7.58 -26.76 -18.46
N LEU A 674 -8.87 -26.98 -18.21
CA LEU A 674 -9.94 -26.04 -18.53
C LEU A 674 -10.29 -25.21 -17.29
N ILE A 675 -10.52 -23.91 -17.46
CA ILE A 675 -10.92 -23.01 -16.36
C ILE A 675 -12.17 -22.19 -16.65
N ASN A 676 -12.85 -21.79 -15.59
CA ASN A 676 -13.84 -20.73 -15.57
C ASN A 676 -13.21 -19.45 -15.02
N VAL A 677 -13.63 -18.30 -15.54
CA VAL A 677 -13.25 -16.97 -15.06
C VAL A 677 -14.50 -16.16 -14.74
N ARG A 678 -14.45 -15.39 -13.65
CA ARG A 678 -15.52 -14.45 -13.30
C ARG A 678 -14.99 -13.15 -12.72
N PHE A 679 -15.85 -12.16 -12.81
CA PHE A 679 -15.71 -10.81 -12.31
C PHE A 679 -16.78 -10.59 -11.24
N SER A 680 -16.39 -10.30 -10.00
CA SER A 680 -17.29 -10.18 -8.86
C SER A 680 -17.15 -8.81 -8.21
N MET A 681 -18.18 -7.96 -8.33
CA MET A 681 -18.27 -6.66 -7.65
C MET A 681 -19.18 -6.78 -6.43
N ILE A 682 -18.66 -6.38 -5.27
CA ILE A 682 -19.36 -6.43 -3.99
C ILE A 682 -19.45 -5.01 -3.45
N GLY A 683 -20.68 -4.52 -3.30
CA GLY A 683 -20.98 -3.25 -2.66
C GLY A 683 -21.65 -3.46 -1.31
N ASP A 684 -21.43 -2.52 -0.40
CA ASP A 684 -21.97 -2.54 0.93
C ASP A 684 -23.23 -1.66 1.06
N GLY A 685 -23.73 -1.48 2.29
CA GLY A 685 -25.03 -0.86 2.51
C GLY A 685 -25.19 0.64 2.22
N ALA A 686 -24.15 1.37 1.79
CA ALA A 686 -24.26 2.78 1.43
C ALA A 686 -23.04 3.28 0.67
N VAL A 687 -23.20 4.38 -0.09
CA VAL A 687 -22.17 5.03 -0.91
C VAL A 687 -21.84 4.19 -2.13
N ASN A 688 -22.19 4.71 -3.30
CA ASN A 688 -21.97 4.03 -4.56
C ASN A 688 -21.37 4.97 -5.60
N TYR A 689 -20.66 4.37 -6.55
CA TYR A 689 -19.94 5.02 -7.64
C TYR A 689 -20.23 4.30 -8.95
N SER A 690 -19.53 4.65 -10.03
CA SER A 690 -19.79 4.15 -11.38
C SER A 690 -19.64 2.63 -11.57
N GLY A 691 -18.99 1.93 -10.63
CA GLY A 691 -18.68 0.51 -10.75
C GLY A 691 -17.44 0.26 -11.60
N PHE A 692 -17.25 -1.00 -11.98
CA PHE A 692 -16.14 -1.49 -12.80
C PHE A 692 -16.60 -1.67 -14.25
N TYR A 693 -15.76 -1.29 -15.21
CA TYR A 693 -16.01 -1.43 -16.63
C TYR A 693 -14.90 -2.28 -17.26
N ILE A 694 -15.27 -3.17 -18.17
CA ILE A 694 -14.33 -3.97 -18.96
C ILE A 694 -14.57 -3.78 -20.47
N ASP A 695 -13.49 -3.74 -21.23
CA ASP A 695 -13.51 -3.65 -22.68
C ASP A 695 -12.31 -4.35 -23.34
N ASP A 696 -12.41 -4.68 -24.62
CA ASP A 696 -11.36 -5.31 -25.45
C ASP A 696 -10.63 -6.49 -24.77
N MET A 697 -11.41 -7.42 -24.21
CA MET A 697 -10.84 -8.59 -23.52
C MET A 697 -10.23 -9.60 -24.49
N ASN A 698 -9.06 -10.12 -24.14
CA ASN A 698 -8.36 -11.13 -24.90
C ASN A 698 -7.60 -12.10 -23.98
N VAL A 699 -7.58 -13.38 -24.33
CA VAL A 699 -6.79 -14.41 -23.64
C VAL A 699 -5.78 -14.96 -24.63
N ILE A 700 -4.50 -14.81 -24.31
CA ILE A 700 -3.40 -15.19 -25.18
C ILE A 700 -2.64 -16.34 -24.54
N THR A 701 -2.44 -17.42 -25.30
CA THR A 701 -1.68 -18.60 -24.86
C THR A 701 -0.49 -18.87 -25.77
N VAL A 702 0.51 -19.57 -25.26
CA VAL A 702 1.65 -20.06 -26.04
C VAL A 702 1.52 -21.56 -26.23
N GLU A 703 1.41 -22.04 -27.46
CA GLU A 703 1.29 -23.47 -27.75
C GLU A 703 2.58 -24.26 -27.47
N ASP A 704 2.41 -25.45 -26.91
CA ASP A 704 3.47 -26.45 -26.82
C ASP A 704 3.74 -27.11 -28.19
N SER A 705 4.79 -26.67 -28.88
CA SER A 705 5.18 -27.21 -30.19
C SER A 705 5.52 -28.71 -30.19
N ALA A 706 5.74 -29.33 -29.02
CA ALA A 706 5.94 -30.77 -28.89
C ALA A 706 4.63 -31.60 -28.98
N PHE A 707 3.46 -30.96 -28.86
CA PHE A 707 2.16 -31.63 -28.78
C PHE A 707 1.24 -31.46 -29.99
N ALA A 708 1.57 -30.58 -30.95
CA ALA A 708 0.80 -30.44 -32.20
C ALA A 708 0.63 -31.75 -33.01
N ASN A 709 1.42 -32.79 -32.68
CA ASN A 709 1.39 -34.12 -33.31
C ASN A 709 0.95 -35.27 -32.38
N HIS A 710 0.59 -35.01 -31.13
CA HIS A 710 0.04 -36.04 -30.26
C HIS A 710 -1.48 -36.00 -30.34
N THR A 711 -2.07 -36.91 -31.14
CA THR A 711 -3.48 -37.28 -30.97
C THR A 711 -3.68 -37.68 -29.53
N ASP A 712 -4.51 -36.94 -28.81
CA ASP A 712 -5.05 -37.38 -27.52
C ASP A 712 -5.45 -38.84 -27.64
N ILE A 713 -5.15 -39.62 -26.61
CA ILE A 713 -5.71 -40.96 -26.49
C ILE A 713 -7.20 -40.78 -26.16
N THR A 714 -7.98 -40.38 -27.16
CA THR A 714 -9.44 -40.39 -27.15
C THR A 714 -9.87 -41.84 -27.22
N GLY A 715 -9.94 -42.49 -26.07
CA GLY A 715 -10.31 -43.90 -26.00
C GLY A 715 -10.38 -44.50 -24.60
N ILE A 716 -10.01 -43.77 -23.54
CA ILE A 716 -10.19 -44.26 -22.17
C ILE A 716 -11.57 -43.83 -21.69
N ASN A 717 -12.44 -44.81 -21.47
CA ASN A 717 -13.76 -44.62 -20.87
C ASN A 717 -13.60 -44.08 -19.43
N THR A 718 -13.73 -42.77 -19.24
CA THR A 718 -13.55 -42.09 -17.94
C THR A 718 -14.77 -42.18 -17.02
N ASN A 719 -15.83 -42.91 -17.40
CA ASN A 719 -17.13 -42.87 -16.70
C ASN A 719 -17.68 -41.44 -16.48
N GLY A 720 -17.27 -40.47 -17.31
CA GLY A 720 -17.65 -39.06 -17.16
C GLY A 720 -16.88 -38.28 -16.08
N ALA A 721 -15.85 -38.88 -15.47
CA ALA A 721 -15.02 -38.22 -14.48
C ALA A 721 -13.85 -37.45 -15.13
N ASN A 722 -13.64 -36.21 -14.68
CA ASN A 722 -12.53 -35.35 -15.12
C ASN A 722 -11.55 -35.13 -13.96
N MET A 723 -10.27 -35.03 -14.27
CA MET A 723 -9.23 -34.68 -13.31
C MET A 723 -8.45 -33.44 -13.79
N SER A 724 -8.23 -32.49 -12.90
CA SER A 724 -7.41 -31.29 -13.11
C SER A 724 -6.48 -31.05 -11.93
N VAL A 725 -5.46 -30.22 -12.13
CA VAL A 725 -4.42 -29.94 -11.13
C VAL A 725 -4.07 -28.46 -11.10
N PHE A 726 -3.84 -27.89 -9.91
CA PHE A 726 -3.49 -26.47 -9.73
C PHE A 726 -2.84 -26.21 -8.35
N PRO A 727 -1.97 -25.21 -8.16
CA PRO A 727 -1.32 -24.45 -9.22
C PRO A 727 -0.43 -25.36 -10.07
N ASN A 728 -0.34 -25.11 -11.37
CA ASN A 728 0.45 -25.89 -12.30
C ASN A 728 1.17 -24.94 -13.27
N PRO A 729 2.37 -24.43 -12.90
CA PRO A 729 3.35 -25.19 -12.13
C PRO A 729 3.21 -25.10 -10.59
N ALA A 730 3.40 -26.22 -9.92
CA ALA A 730 3.41 -26.31 -8.46
C ALA A 730 4.80 -26.03 -7.87
N ARG A 731 4.84 -25.38 -6.71
CA ARG A 731 6.09 -25.17 -5.94
C ARG A 731 6.13 -26.06 -4.70
N GLU A 732 5.18 -25.85 -3.79
CA GLU A 732 5.10 -26.58 -2.53
C GLU A 732 3.95 -27.59 -2.52
N GLN A 733 2.78 -27.17 -2.98
CA GLN A 733 1.58 -27.99 -2.98
C GLN A 733 0.96 -28.06 -4.37
N LEU A 734 0.36 -29.20 -4.68
CA LEU A 734 -0.48 -29.41 -5.85
C LEU A 734 -1.86 -29.87 -5.39
N ASN A 735 -2.89 -29.12 -5.76
CA ASN A 735 -4.27 -29.55 -5.62
C ASN A 735 -4.63 -30.45 -6.80
N ILE A 736 -5.26 -31.58 -6.49
CA ILE A 736 -5.76 -32.56 -7.44
C ILE A 736 -7.26 -32.58 -7.30
N ALA A 737 -7.91 -32.33 -8.41
CA ALA A 737 -9.27 -31.93 -8.50
C ALA A 737 -10.00 -32.98 -9.35
N ILE A 738 -10.98 -33.69 -8.79
CA ILE A 738 -11.73 -34.75 -9.49
C ILE A 738 -13.22 -34.42 -9.50
N ASN A 739 -13.79 -34.32 -10.71
CA ASN A 739 -15.22 -34.09 -10.94
C ASN A 739 -15.87 -35.33 -11.59
N GLY A 740 -17.18 -35.51 -11.45
CA GLY A 740 -17.93 -36.62 -12.06
C GLY A 740 -17.69 -37.98 -11.41
N TYR A 741 -17.01 -38.02 -10.26
CA TYR A 741 -16.71 -39.25 -9.53
C TYR A 741 -17.16 -39.18 -8.06
N SER A 742 -17.98 -40.14 -7.64
CA SER A 742 -18.36 -40.32 -6.24
C SER A 742 -17.41 -41.31 -5.56
N PHE A 743 -16.67 -40.83 -4.57
CA PHE A 743 -15.72 -41.66 -3.82
C PHE A 743 -16.45 -42.67 -2.94
N SER A 744 -16.38 -43.95 -3.32
CA SER A 744 -16.75 -45.07 -2.42
C SER A 744 -15.55 -45.58 -1.61
N HIS A 745 -14.34 -45.41 -2.16
CA HIS A 745 -13.05 -45.79 -1.55
C HIS A 745 -11.95 -44.84 -2.06
N PRO A 746 -10.81 -44.70 -1.35
CA PRO A 746 -9.68 -43.88 -1.82
C PRO A 746 -9.02 -44.45 -3.08
N ILE A 747 -8.66 -43.59 -4.03
CA ILE A 747 -7.94 -43.95 -5.26
C ILE A 747 -6.44 -43.80 -5.03
N GLN A 748 -5.66 -44.84 -5.33
CA GLN A 748 -4.20 -44.75 -5.35
C GLN A 748 -3.75 -44.11 -6.67
N ALA A 749 -2.87 -43.12 -6.57
CA ALA A 749 -2.30 -42.40 -7.70
C ALA A 749 -0.80 -42.15 -7.45
N GLY A 750 -0.11 -41.68 -8.48
CA GLY A 750 1.27 -41.26 -8.35
C GLY A 750 1.69 -40.26 -9.41
N LEU A 751 2.77 -39.54 -9.12
CA LEU A 751 3.49 -38.73 -10.09
C LEU A 751 4.58 -39.57 -10.74
N TYR A 752 4.67 -39.47 -12.06
CA TYR A 752 5.61 -40.21 -12.90
C TYR A 752 6.49 -39.22 -13.67
N ASP A 753 7.78 -39.51 -13.81
CA ASP A 753 8.68 -38.70 -14.64
C ASP A 753 8.47 -38.98 -16.15
N GLY A 754 9.17 -38.23 -17.01
CA GLY A 754 9.11 -38.41 -18.47
C GLY A 754 9.58 -39.76 -19.00
N LEU A 755 10.18 -40.61 -18.16
CA LEU A 755 10.56 -41.99 -18.48
C LEU A 755 9.53 -43.01 -17.95
N GLY A 756 8.42 -42.54 -17.38
CA GLY A 756 7.38 -43.38 -16.81
C GLY A 756 7.75 -44.00 -15.46
N ARG A 757 8.78 -43.49 -14.76
CA ARG A 757 9.14 -43.96 -13.41
C ARG A 757 8.33 -43.19 -12.38
N LYS A 758 7.70 -43.91 -11.44
CA LYS A 758 6.97 -43.29 -10.34
C LYS A 758 7.96 -42.62 -9.38
N VAL A 759 7.78 -41.32 -9.16
CA VAL A 759 8.62 -40.51 -8.26
C VAL A 759 7.91 -40.21 -6.93
N MET A 760 6.58 -40.29 -6.90
CA MET A 760 5.77 -40.03 -5.71
C MET A 760 4.47 -40.84 -5.78
N SER A 761 4.03 -41.37 -4.65
CA SER A 761 2.71 -41.97 -4.48
C SER A 761 1.81 -41.00 -3.72
N CYS A 762 0.53 -40.95 -4.08
CA CYS A 762 -0.48 -40.18 -3.38
C CYS A 762 -1.81 -40.94 -3.33
N THR A 763 -2.68 -40.55 -2.41
CA THR A 763 -4.02 -41.13 -2.28
C THR A 763 -5.06 -40.03 -2.44
N LEU A 764 -5.98 -40.23 -3.37
CA LEU A 764 -7.08 -39.31 -3.66
C LEU A 764 -8.32 -39.81 -2.92
N ASN A 765 -8.76 -39.06 -1.92
CA ASN A 765 -9.79 -39.49 -0.97
C ASN A 765 -11.08 -38.64 -1.04
N SER A 766 -11.05 -37.57 -1.80
CA SER A 766 -12.16 -36.66 -1.99
C SER A 766 -12.03 -35.93 -3.33
N THR A 767 -13.05 -35.18 -3.70
CA THR A 767 -13.09 -34.37 -4.93
C THR A 767 -11.97 -33.33 -5.00
N LEU A 768 -11.37 -32.96 -3.86
CA LEU A 768 -10.17 -32.11 -3.80
C LEU A 768 -9.14 -32.73 -2.85
N SER A 769 -8.06 -33.23 -3.41
CA SER A 769 -6.93 -33.78 -2.65
C SER A 769 -5.71 -32.87 -2.79
N VAL A 770 -5.01 -32.59 -1.70
CA VAL A 770 -3.78 -31.78 -1.72
C VAL A 770 -2.58 -32.70 -1.54
N ILE A 771 -1.57 -32.55 -2.39
CA ILE A 771 -0.30 -33.29 -2.25
C ILE A 771 0.86 -32.31 -2.11
N ASP A 772 1.84 -32.69 -1.28
CA ASP A 772 3.08 -31.94 -1.08
C ASP A 772 4.11 -32.36 -2.14
N VAL A 773 4.53 -31.40 -2.95
CA VAL A 773 5.51 -31.57 -4.02
C VAL A 773 6.83 -30.84 -3.76
N GLN A 774 7.01 -30.20 -2.60
CA GLN A 774 8.17 -29.36 -2.28
C GLN A 774 9.51 -30.08 -2.45
N ASN A 775 9.52 -31.40 -2.22
CA ASN A 775 10.70 -32.24 -2.26
C ASN A 775 11.01 -32.80 -3.65
N LEU A 776 10.13 -32.59 -4.64
CA LEU A 776 10.40 -33.00 -6.01
C LEU A 776 11.42 -32.04 -6.66
N PRO A 777 12.31 -32.57 -7.53
CA PRO A 777 13.09 -31.72 -8.42
C PRO A 777 12.19 -30.86 -9.32
N ALA A 778 12.68 -29.69 -9.74
CA ALA A 778 12.00 -28.94 -10.79
C ALA A 778 12.00 -29.77 -12.08
N GLY A 779 10.85 -29.89 -12.73
CA GLY A 779 10.71 -30.78 -13.86
C GLY A 779 9.27 -31.06 -14.26
N LEU A 780 9.12 -31.86 -15.32
CA LEU A 780 7.82 -32.29 -15.83
C LEU A 780 7.47 -33.68 -15.33
N TYR A 781 6.26 -33.81 -14.80
CA TYR A 781 5.68 -35.03 -14.25
C TYR A 781 4.29 -35.29 -14.82
N TYR A 782 3.81 -36.51 -14.63
CA TYR A 782 2.49 -36.97 -15.05
C TYR A 782 1.78 -37.60 -13.87
N LEU A 783 0.65 -37.03 -13.46
CA LEU A 783 -0.23 -37.61 -12.46
C LEU A 783 -1.09 -38.69 -13.09
N LYS A 784 -1.01 -39.91 -12.56
CA LYS A 784 -1.74 -41.07 -13.06
C LYS A 784 -2.32 -41.90 -11.92
N THR A 785 -3.51 -42.47 -12.11
CA THR A 785 -4.08 -43.46 -11.18
C THR A 785 -3.37 -44.81 -11.31
N ASP A 786 -3.11 -45.45 -10.17
CA ASP A 786 -2.48 -46.76 -10.09
C ASP A 786 -3.50 -47.90 -10.15
N SER A 787 -4.76 -47.61 -9.83
CA SER A 787 -5.85 -48.59 -9.78
C SER A 787 -6.35 -48.96 -11.18
N LYS A 788 -6.62 -50.24 -11.40
CA LYS A 788 -7.28 -50.74 -12.63
C LYS A 788 -8.79 -50.53 -12.63
N ASP A 789 -9.38 -50.22 -11.46
CA ASP A 789 -10.83 -50.14 -11.29
C ASP A 789 -11.37 -48.72 -11.56
N VAL A 790 -10.50 -47.70 -11.57
CA VAL A 790 -10.82 -46.29 -11.86
C VAL A 790 -9.72 -45.68 -12.72
N LEU A 791 -10.05 -45.42 -13.99
CA LEU A 791 -9.16 -44.73 -14.94
C LEU A 791 -9.57 -43.26 -15.04
N LEU A 792 -8.79 -42.39 -14.40
CA LEU A 792 -8.90 -40.94 -14.58
C LEU A 792 -7.96 -40.46 -15.70
N PRO A 793 -8.24 -39.30 -16.33
CA PRO A 793 -7.32 -38.67 -17.28
C PRO A 793 -5.93 -38.46 -16.66
N VAL A 794 -4.86 -38.57 -17.46
CA VAL A 794 -3.52 -38.24 -16.98
C VAL A 794 -3.34 -36.72 -16.98
N CYS A 795 -2.93 -36.12 -15.85
CA CYS A 795 -2.66 -34.69 -15.79
C CYS A 795 -1.16 -34.41 -15.89
N LYS A 796 -0.80 -33.41 -16.71
CA LYS A 796 0.56 -32.85 -16.76
C LYS A 796 0.79 -32.03 -15.49
N VAL A 797 1.90 -32.27 -14.80
CA VAL A 797 2.28 -31.54 -13.58
C VAL A 797 3.70 -31.00 -13.77
N GLN A 798 3.85 -29.68 -13.77
CA GLN A 798 5.14 -29.02 -13.77
C GLN A 798 5.49 -28.62 -12.33
N VAL A 799 6.68 -28.96 -11.87
CA VAL A 799 7.20 -28.51 -10.57
C VAL A 799 8.27 -27.45 -10.81
N MET A 800 8.17 -26.32 -10.12
CA MET A 800 9.15 -25.22 -10.14
C MET A 800 9.76 -24.97 -8.77
N ARG A 801 10.95 -24.37 -8.75
CA ARG A 801 11.64 -23.91 -7.54
C ARG A 801 11.90 -22.42 -7.60
#